data_AF-A0A257AK62-F1
#
_entry.id   AF-A0A257AK62-F1
#
_cell.length_a   1.000
_cell.length_b   1.000
_cell.length_c   1.000
_cell.angle_alpha   90.00
_cell.angle_beta   90.00
_cell.angle_gamma   90.00
#
_symmetry.space_group_name_H-M   'P 1'
#
loop_
_entity.id
_entity.type
_entity.pdbx_description
1 polymer ?
#
loop_
_entity_poly.entity_id
_entity_poly.type
_entity_poly.pdbx_seq_one_letter_code
_entity_poly.pdbx_strand_id
1 'polypeptide(L)'
;MTGAKTDKYGYIETNLTSPLETSVPGVFACGTATAPMKVRESVGQASGAALKAALLSERTEPIPGQTERKFVEVSEEAEPRIGVFICGCDGEIAETVDIPAVVERVKGLRGVVLANGETKTLKETLEAVESGIVDEAVKLNRVVFAGCSPREYEEIVRNACADAGLNPYLLEFVNLREQCAWVHGGGDGKKGATEAAADLLGMAVERAKYLEAIPVERYPVVPKALVVGGGVSGLNAALGIADAGYEVALVEKEAELGGNLKGQDEVTQLLEKVKKNDRIKVYTSAREEAVSGRAGSFKAKIVAGDGAGAGTENEIDFGACVIATGAREFVPDGYLGYGKDKSVVTVNEFWKAGNFNANTVVFVQDLEPSGKAVNSKSASVEVVKSALKVKEKSPNASVFVLYQDIKTYGKWEELYKEAREKGVLFLRYDEKRKPELKAGAVGAGGVLSVFDVIFNDEVQIKPDLVVLAAPMLAAEENERLSKMFKVPLKNGFFMEKQERPKMVLTPVETVNEGVFVCGSAVFPAALDECLVMSSAAAAKACVLLAKDFLETPAVVSVVDEEICSGCGMCVEMCPVEAIELTEEPVPVVTYGVLTVVGETKKVAKVGDGCIGCGSCASYCPSSAISLQHFRDRQVYAQLDFAV
;
A
#
# COMPACT_ATOMS: atom_id res chain seq x y z
N MET A 1 26.91 14.95 15.30
CA MET A 1 26.03 16.13 15.44
C MET A 1 24.88 15.88 16.41
N THR A 2 24.18 14.74 16.34
CA THR A 2 23.04 14.45 17.23
C THR A 2 23.42 13.83 18.59
N GLY A 3 24.60 13.22 18.71
CA GLY A 3 25.01 12.52 19.94
C GLY A 3 24.43 11.10 20.08
N ALA A 4 23.68 10.62 19.07
CA ALA A 4 23.18 9.25 19.03
C ALA A 4 24.34 8.25 19.03
N LYS A 5 24.25 7.23 19.88
CA LYS A 5 25.20 6.13 19.92
C LYS A 5 25.19 5.37 18.60
N THR A 6 26.36 4.89 18.22
CA THR A 6 26.51 3.97 17.10
C THR A 6 26.94 2.61 17.62
N ASP A 7 26.53 1.57 16.92
CA ASP A 7 27.09 0.24 17.14
C ASP A 7 28.56 0.17 16.67
N LYS A 8 29.18 -0.99 16.86
CA LYS A 8 30.58 -1.25 16.47
C LYS A 8 30.84 -1.16 14.96
N TYR A 9 29.81 -1.15 14.12
CA TYR A 9 29.91 -1.02 12.67
C TYR A 9 29.66 0.42 12.21
N GLY A 10 29.35 1.33 13.13
CA GLY A 10 29.08 2.74 12.83
C GLY A 10 27.64 3.05 12.45
N TYR A 11 26.71 2.09 12.55
CA TYR A 11 25.29 2.35 12.35
C TYR A 11 24.67 2.94 13.63
N ILE A 12 23.64 3.78 13.48
CA ILE A 12 22.91 4.30 14.64
C ILE A 12 22.27 3.15 15.40
N GLU A 13 22.52 3.11 16.71
CA GLU A 13 21.99 2.09 17.59
C GLU A 13 20.52 2.37 17.91
N THR A 14 19.67 1.36 17.70
CA THR A 14 18.24 1.36 18.06
C THR A 14 17.90 0.07 18.82
N ASN A 15 16.73 0.01 19.45
CA ASN A 15 16.28 -1.16 20.21
C ASN A 15 15.28 -1.99 19.40
N LEU A 16 15.29 -3.32 19.53
CA LEU A 16 14.31 -4.23 18.92
C LEU A 16 12.85 -3.82 19.23
N THR A 17 12.60 -3.36 20.45
CA THR A 17 11.25 -2.99 20.95
C THR A 17 10.90 -1.52 20.65
N SER A 18 11.88 -0.73 20.23
CA SER A 18 11.75 0.66 19.81
C SER A 18 12.65 0.90 18.59
N PRO A 19 12.35 0.27 17.43
CA PRO A 19 13.28 0.18 16.30
C PRO A 19 13.59 1.51 15.60
N LEU A 20 12.89 2.57 15.99
CA LEU A 20 12.98 3.92 15.42
C LEU A 20 13.62 4.93 16.40
N GLU A 21 13.73 4.56 17.67
CA GLU A 21 14.21 5.44 18.74
C GLU A 21 15.72 5.28 18.91
N THR A 22 16.42 6.40 19.05
CA THR A 22 17.86 6.39 19.32
C THR A 22 18.16 6.55 20.81
N SER A 23 19.43 6.52 21.18
CA SER A 23 19.87 6.82 22.55
C SER A 23 19.64 8.27 22.99
N VAL A 24 19.20 9.16 22.09
CA VAL A 24 18.93 10.57 22.38
C VAL A 24 17.43 10.81 22.22
N PRO A 25 16.71 11.18 23.29
CA PRO A 25 15.29 11.51 23.22
C PRO A 25 15.00 12.59 22.17
N GLY A 26 13.93 12.40 21.38
CA GLY A 26 13.56 13.29 20.30
C GLY A 26 14.37 13.15 19.01
N VAL A 27 15.40 12.30 19.00
CA VAL A 27 16.14 11.93 17.78
C VAL A 27 15.73 10.51 17.38
N PHE A 28 15.21 10.38 16.17
CA PHE A 28 14.79 9.11 15.57
C PHE A 28 15.69 8.73 14.40
N ALA A 29 15.81 7.44 14.13
CA ALA A 29 16.63 6.93 13.04
C ALA A 29 15.82 5.98 12.15
N CYS A 30 16.13 6.01 10.86
CA CYS A 30 15.46 5.18 9.86
C CYS A 30 16.38 4.86 8.69
N GLY A 31 16.04 3.81 7.95
CA GLY A 31 16.70 3.45 6.70
C GLY A 31 18.13 2.95 6.91
N THR A 32 18.97 3.14 5.89
CA THR A 32 20.34 2.61 5.91
C THR A 32 21.25 3.21 6.97
N ALA A 33 20.81 4.26 7.68
CA ALA A 33 21.48 4.80 8.84
C ALA A 33 21.50 3.82 10.03
N THR A 34 20.52 2.92 10.13
CA THR A 34 20.43 1.95 11.24
C THR A 34 20.96 0.58 10.88
N ALA A 35 20.89 0.14 9.61
CA ALA A 35 21.46 -1.12 9.10
C ALA A 35 21.32 -1.21 7.57
N PRO A 36 22.06 -2.09 6.87
CA PRO A 36 21.72 -2.47 5.49
C PRO A 36 20.33 -3.11 5.43
N MET A 37 19.44 -2.58 4.59
CA MET A 37 18.05 -3.05 4.47
C MET A 37 17.46 -2.80 3.09
N LYS A 38 16.27 -3.36 2.83
CA LYS A 38 15.54 -3.16 1.57
C LYS A 38 14.85 -1.79 1.53
N VAL A 39 14.56 -1.29 0.32
CA VAL A 39 13.81 -0.03 0.12
C VAL A 39 12.49 -0.03 0.89
N ARG A 40 11.71 -1.11 0.82
CA ARG A 40 10.45 -1.28 1.56
C ARG A 40 10.61 -1.02 3.05
N GLU A 41 11.63 -1.62 3.66
CA GLU A 41 11.92 -1.48 5.10
C GLU A 41 12.37 -0.05 5.41
N SER A 42 13.21 0.54 4.56
CA SER A 42 13.68 1.92 4.71
C SER A 42 12.54 2.93 4.67
N VAL A 43 11.58 2.77 3.75
CA VAL A 43 10.42 3.67 3.63
C VAL A 43 9.44 3.47 4.80
N GLY A 44 9.25 2.22 5.25
CA GLY A 44 8.48 1.92 6.45
C GLY A 44 9.08 2.59 7.69
N GLN A 45 10.40 2.48 7.88
CA GLN A 45 11.08 3.13 8.99
C GLN A 45 11.00 4.66 8.90
N ALA A 46 11.13 5.25 7.71
CA ALA A 46 11.00 6.69 7.54
C ALA A 46 9.60 7.18 7.95
N SER A 47 8.55 6.48 7.51
CA SER A 47 7.16 6.80 7.88
C SER A 47 6.92 6.64 9.38
N GLY A 48 7.43 5.56 9.98
CA GLY A 48 7.33 5.35 11.42
C GLY A 48 8.09 6.40 12.24
N ALA A 49 9.31 6.76 11.84
CA ALA A 49 10.10 7.81 12.49
C ALA A 49 9.41 9.17 12.39
N ALA A 50 8.75 9.46 11.25
CA ALA A 50 7.95 10.67 11.09
C ALA A 50 6.77 10.71 12.07
N LEU A 51 6.07 9.60 12.31
CA LEU A 51 5.05 9.54 13.37
C LEU A 51 5.65 9.86 14.74
N LYS A 52 6.76 9.20 15.11
CA LYS A 52 7.40 9.43 16.41
C LYS A 52 7.82 10.89 16.61
N ALA A 53 8.32 11.54 15.55
CA ALA A 53 8.61 12.97 15.56
C ALA A 53 7.34 13.83 15.66
N ALA A 54 6.28 13.48 14.93
CA ALA A 54 5.01 14.20 14.96
C ALA A 54 4.34 14.15 16.33
N LEU A 55 4.44 13.03 17.06
CA LEU A 55 3.92 12.88 18.42
C LEU A 55 4.61 13.79 19.45
N LEU A 56 5.80 14.32 19.14
CA LEU A 56 6.50 15.32 19.96
C LEU A 56 6.21 16.76 19.53
N SER A 57 5.47 16.95 18.45
CA SER A 57 5.18 18.27 17.89
C SER A 57 3.85 18.80 18.41
N GLU A 58 3.86 19.98 19.01
CA GLU A 58 2.65 20.75 19.33
C GLU A 58 2.21 21.54 18.09
N ARG A 59 1.82 20.84 17.03
CA ARG A 59 1.51 21.48 15.75
C ARG A 59 0.34 22.47 15.90
N THR A 60 0.58 23.74 15.57
CA THR A 60 -0.42 24.82 15.61
C THR A 60 -0.83 25.31 14.22
N GLU A 61 -0.10 24.91 13.17
CA GLU A 61 -0.37 25.32 11.78
C GLU A 61 -1.26 24.32 11.03
N PRO A 62 -2.22 24.81 10.23
CA PRO A 62 -3.09 23.97 9.42
C PRO A 62 -2.32 23.18 8.36
N ILE A 63 -2.88 22.07 7.90
CA ILE A 63 -2.27 21.27 6.84
C ILE A 63 -2.39 22.02 5.51
N PRO A 64 -1.30 22.15 4.72
CA PRO A 64 -1.36 22.74 3.38
C PRO A 64 -2.42 22.06 2.51
N GLY A 65 -3.18 22.84 1.74
CA GLY A 65 -4.25 22.33 0.88
C GLY A 65 -5.56 22.00 1.58
N GLN A 66 -5.72 22.38 2.86
CA GLN A 66 -7.01 22.32 3.58
C GLN A 66 -7.83 23.61 3.49
N THR A 67 -7.42 24.54 2.62
CA THR A 67 -8.19 25.72 2.27
C THR A 67 -9.01 25.46 1.03
N GLU A 68 -10.23 25.99 1.00
CA GLU A 68 -11.06 25.97 -0.19
C GLU A 68 -10.38 26.70 -1.35
N ARG A 69 -9.94 25.93 -2.36
CA ARG A 69 -9.43 26.47 -3.62
C ARG A 69 -10.59 27.04 -4.43
N LYS A 70 -10.40 28.22 -5.00
CA LYS A 70 -11.33 28.85 -5.94
C LYS A 70 -10.73 28.78 -7.33
N PHE A 71 -11.51 28.27 -8.28
CA PHE A 71 -11.08 28.16 -9.67
C PHE A 71 -11.65 29.29 -10.51
N VAL A 72 -10.89 29.73 -11.49
CA VAL A 72 -11.39 30.63 -12.54
C VAL A 72 -12.40 29.85 -13.39
N GLU A 73 -13.59 30.41 -13.58
CA GLU A 73 -14.55 29.83 -14.51
C GLU A 73 -14.01 29.92 -15.94
N VAL A 74 -13.93 28.76 -16.60
CA VAL A 74 -13.63 28.69 -18.03
C VAL A 74 -14.88 28.17 -18.73
N SER A 75 -15.55 29.05 -19.49
CA SER A 75 -16.73 28.65 -20.26
C SER A 75 -16.35 27.63 -21.35
N GLU A 76 -17.31 26.81 -21.77
CA GLU A 76 -17.13 25.87 -22.89
C GLU A 76 -16.84 26.58 -24.21
N GLU A 77 -17.27 27.84 -24.33
CA GLU A 77 -17.07 28.69 -25.52
C GLU A 77 -15.75 29.47 -25.47
N ALA A 78 -15.01 29.43 -24.35
CA ALA A 78 -13.76 30.15 -24.22
C ALA A 78 -12.72 29.61 -25.21
N GLU A 79 -12.00 30.51 -25.89
CA GLU A 79 -10.91 30.11 -26.77
C GLU A 79 -9.82 29.36 -25.97
N PRO A 80 -9.42 28.14 -26.39
CA PRO A 80 -8.36 27.41 -25.70
C PRO A 80 -7.04 28.17 -25.73
N ARG A 81 -6.49 28.41 -24.53
CA ARG A 81 -5.16 28.99 -24.27
C ARG A 81 -4.33 27.94 -23.54
N ILE A 82 -3.67 27.11 -24.33
CA ILE A 82 -2.96 25.91 -23.89
C ILE A 82 -1.49 26.23 -23.64
N GLY A 83 -0.99 25.83 -22.48
CA GLY A 83 0.44 25.82 -22.16
C GLY A 83 0.97 24.40 -22.19
N VAL A 84 1.98 24.15 -23.02
CA VAL A 84 2.67 22.86 -23.11
C VAL A 84 3.95 22.93 -22.30
N PHE A 85 4.13 22.03 -21.33
CA PHE A 85 5.29 21.99 -20.45
C PHE A 85 5.95 20.62 -20.50
N ILE A 86 7.23 20.57 -20.85
CA ILE A 86 8.02 19.34 -20.97
C ILE A 86 9.06 19.30 -19.86
N CYS A 87 8.91 18.36 -18.93
CA CYS A 87 9.88 18.10 -17.88
C CYS A 87 11.05 17.28 -18.42
N GLY A 88 12.29 17.71 -18.19
CA GLY A 88 13.49 16.98 -18.62
C GLY A 88 13.78 15.67 -17.88
N CYS A 89 13.11 15.41 -16.74
CA CYS A 89 13.34 14.26 -15.86
C CYS A 89 14.84 14.05 -15.54
N ASP A 90 15.53 15.12 -15.12
CA ASP A 90 16.96 15.11 -14.82
C ASP A 90 17.85 14.65 -15.99
N GLY A 91 17.35 14.79 -17.22
CA GLY A 91 18.04 14.42 -18.46
C GLY A 91 17.54 13.12 -19.09
N GLU A 92 16.80 12.28 -18.37
CA GLU A 92 16.37 10.96 -18.86
C GLU A 92 15.54 11.04 -20.16
N ILE A 93 14.75 12.10 -20.34
CA ILE A 93 13.99 12.32 -21.58
C ILE A 93 14.89 12.93 -22.65
N ALA A 94 15.66 13.96 -22.30
CA ALA A 94 16.50 14.72 -23.23
C ALA A 94 17.63 13.89 -23.88
N GLU A 95 18.05 12.80 -23.23
CA GLU A 95 19.01 11.84 -23.81
C GLU A 95 18.48 11.24 -25.13
N THR A 96 17.19 10.88 -25.17
CA THR A 96 16.58 10.14 -26.29
C THR A 96 15.64 10.98 -27.15
N VAL A 97 15.07 12.07 -26.61
CA VAL A 97 14.13 12.95 -27.31
C VAL A 97 14.76 14.33 -27.53
N ASP A 98 14.70 14.84 -28.77
CA ASP A 98 15.08 16.23 -29.06
C ASP A 98 13.96 17.19 -28.62
N ILE A 99 14.01 17.59 -27.35
CA ILE A 99 13.00 18.47 -26.73
C ILE A 99 12.85 19.79 -27.51
N PRO A 100 13.93 20.51 -27.91
CA PRO A 100 13.79 21.70 -28.76
C PRO A 100 13.00 21.46 -30.03
N ALA A 101 13.26 20.36 -30.76
CA ALA A 101 12.51 20.04 -31.98
C ALA A 101 11.03 19.76 -31.71
N VAL A 102 10.73 19.07 -30.60
CA VAL A 102 9.35 18.81 -30.16
C VAL A 102 8.63 20.13 -29.82
N VAL A 103 9.27 21.02 -29.07
CA VAL A 103 8.74 22.33 -28.70
C VAL A 103 8.39 23.15 -29.94
N GLU A 104 9.28 23.23 -30.93
CA GLU A 104 9.02 23.96 -32.16
C GLU A 104 7.82 23.40 -32.95
N ARG A 105 7.62 22.08 -32.94
CA ARG A 105 6.47 21.44 -33.59
C ARG A 105 5.16 21.75 -32.89
N VAL A 106 5.11 21.71 -31.56
CA VAL A 106 3.86 21.94 -30.81
C VAL A 106 3.47 23.41 -30.71
N LYS A 107 4.44 24.34 -30.76
CA LYS A 107 4.18 25.79 -30.82
C LYS A 107 3.31 26.20 -32.01
N GLY A 108 3.37 25.46 -33.12
CA GLY A 108 2.58 25.73 -34.32
C GLY A 108 1.11 25.27 -34.23
N LEU A 109 0.73 24.54 -33.18
CA LEU A 109 -0.62 24.00 -33.04
C LEU A 109 -1.61 25.07 -32.58
N ARG A 110 -2.82 25.04 -33.16
CA ARG A 110 -3.88 25.98 -32.81
C ARG A 110 -4.22 25.89 -31.32
N GLY A 111 -4.27 27.03 -30.64
CA GLY A 111 -4.61 27.13 -29.22
C GLY A 111 -3.40 27.04 -28.28
N VAL A 112 -2.23 26.65 -28.77
CA VAL A 112 -0.99 26.70 -27.97
C VAL A 112 -0.49 28.14 -27.91
N VAL A 113 -0.43 28.70 -26.70
CA VAL A 113 0.04 30.08 -26.45
C VAL A 113 1.41 30.11 -25.77
N LEU A 114 1.81 29.01 -25.14
CA LEU A 114 3.10 28.83 -24.49
C LEU A 114 3.56 27.38 -24.68
N ALA A 115 4.84 27.19 -25.01
CA ALA A 115 5.48 25.89 -24.99
C ALA A 115 6.87 26.01 -24.34
N ASN A 116 7.06 25.32 -23.21
CA ASN A 116 8.28 25.31 -22.42
C ASN A 116 8.90 23.90 -22.43
N GLY A 117 10.15 23.79 -22.87
CA GLY A 117 10.96 22.57 -22.76
C GLY A 117 12.35 22.82 -22.18
N GLU A 118 12.54 23.93 -21.46
CA GLU A 118 13.84 24.32 -20.89
C GLU A 118 14.03 23.77 -19.46
N THR A 119 12.93 23.37 -18.81
CA THR A 119 12.94 22.86 -17.43
C THR A 119 13.52 21.45 -17.34
N LYS A 120 14.42 21.23 -16.38
CA LYS A 120 15.11 19.94 -16.20
C LYS A 120 14.46 19.07 -15.14
N THR A 121 13.96 19.70 -14.07
CA THR A 121 13.39 19.01 -12.91
C THR A 121 11.88 19.22 -12.84
N LEU A 122 11.17 18.30 -12.16
CA LEU A 122 9.74 18.45 -11.91
C LEU A 122 9.42 19.79 -11.23
N LYS A 123 10.24 20.20 -10.24
CA LYS A 123 10.03 21.44 -9.50
C LYS A 123 10.06 22.67 -10.43
N GLU A 124 11.08 22.77 -11.28
CA GLU A 124 11.18 23.87 -12.26
C GLU A 124 9.99 23.88 -13.22
N THR A 125 9.53 22.70 -13.65
CA THR A 125 8.35 22.60 -14.53
C THR A 125 7.07 23.02 -13.82
N LEU A 126 6.87 22.66 -12.55
CA LEU A 126 5.70 23.10 -11.76
C LEU A 126 5.68 24.63 -11.57
N GLU A 127 6.83 25.23 -11.24
CA GLU A 127 6.97 26.70 -11.13
C GLU A 127 6.63 27.39 -12.47
N ALA A 128 7.03 26.80 -13.60
CA ALA A 128 6.69 27.31 -14.93
C ALA A 128 5.19 27.16 -15.25
N VAL A 129 4.55 26.05 -14.85
CA VAL A 129 3.09 25.83 -15.00
C VAL A 129 2.33 26.90 -14.23
N GLU A 130 2.66 27.10 -12.95
CA GLU A 130 2.02 28.11 -12.10
C GLU A 130 2.19 29.51 -12.70
N SER A 131 3.42 29.86 -13.13
CA SER A 131 3.69 31.14 -13.78
C SER A 131 2.87 31.35 -15.05
N GLY A 132 2.72 30.33 -15.90
CA GLY A 132 1.93 30.44 -17.13
C GLY A 132 0.43 30.66 -16.86
N ILE A 133 -0.09 30.06 -15.80
CA ILE A 133 -1.50 30.21 -15.40
C ILE A 133 -1.76 31.64 -14.87
N VAL A 134 -0.90 32.15 -14.00
CA VAL A 134 -1.14 33.42 -13.29
C VAL A 134 -0.65 34.68 -14.04
N ASP A 135 0.27 34.54 -15.00
CA ASP A 135 0.76 35.67 -15.78
C ASP A 135 -0.36 36.23 -16.67
N GLU A 136 -0.81 37.47 -16.40
CA GLU A 136 -1.88 38.13 -17.14
C GLU A 136 -1.61 38.30 -18.64
N ALA A 137 -0.34 38.29 -19.08
CA ALA A 137 0.00 38.32 -20.51
C ALA A 137 -0.23 36.97 -21.20
N VAL A 138 -0.11 35.86 -20.46
CA VAL A 138 -0.25 34.49 -20.98
C VAL A 138 -1.63 33.92 -20.66
N LYS A 139 -2.05 33.94 -19.39
CA LYS A 139 -3.38 33.59 -18.89
C LYS A 139 -3.87 32.25 -19.45
N LEU A 140 -3.16 31.18 -19.09
CA LEU A 140 -3.51 29.83 -19.52
C LEU A 140 -4.85 29.40 -18.94
N ASN A 141 -5.65 28.72 -19.75
CA ASN A 141 -6.89 28.08 -19.30
C ASN A 141 -6.88 26.56 -19.51
N ARG A 142 -5.80 26.00 -20.07
CA ARG A 142 -5.56 24.57 -20.23
C ARG A 142 -4.06 24.30 -20.10
N VAL A 143 -3.69 23.16 -19.52
CA VAL A 143 -2.29 22.75 -19.38
C VAL A 143 -2.10 21.38 -20.01
N VAL A 144 -1.06 21.23 -20.83
CA VAL A 144 -0.55 19.94 -21.27
C VAL A 144 0.80 19.75 -20.60
N PHE A 145 0.89 18.79 -19.68
CA PHE A 145 2.14 18.47 -18.99
C PHE A 145 2.72 17.18 -19.56
N ALA A 146 4.00 17.19 -19.90
CA ALA A 146 4.70 16.04 -20.45
C ALA A 146 5.92 15.69 -19.62
N GLY A 147 6.03 14.42 -19.24
CA GLY A 147 7.14 13.94 -18.40
C GLY A 147 7.08 12.43 -18.17
N CYS A 148 7.15 12.03 -16.91
CA CYS A 148 7.02 10.65 -16.45
C CYS A 148 5.57 10.15 -16.43
N SER A 149 5.33 8.98 -15.85
CA SER A 149 3.99 8.38 -15.81
C SER A 149 2.99 9.20 -14.99
N PRO A 150 1.77 9.44 -15.51
CA PRO A 150 0.69 10.10 -14.75
C PRO A 150 0.29 9.31 -13.49
N ARG A 151 0.53 7.99 -13.46
CA ARG A 151 0.25 7.13 -12.30
C ARG A 151 0.93 7.58 -11.01
N GLU A 152 2.04 8.32 -11.12
CA GLU A 152 2.84 8.76 -9.98
C GLU A 152 2.70 10.28 -9.73
N TYR A 153 2.61 11.10 -10.79
CA TYR A 153 2.79 12.55 -10.67
C TYR A 153 1.59 13.39 -11.11
N GLU A 154 0.54 12.79 -11.67
CA GLU A 154 -0.62 13.55 -12.14
C GLU A 154 -1.27 14.37 -11.03
N GLU A 155 -1.46 13.78 -9.84
CA GLU A 155 -2.04 14.48 -8.70
C GLU A 155 -1.19 15.69 -8.25
N ILE A 156 0.15 15.58 -8.32
CA ILE A 156 1.06 16.68 -7.99
C ILE A 156 0.89 17.84 -8.97
N VAL A 157 0.80 17.54 -10.28
CA VAL A 157 0.60 18.57 -11.31
C VAL A 157 -0.81 19.17 -11.24
N ARG A 158 -1.84 18.34 -10.97
CA ARG A 158 -3.21 18.81 -10.72
C ARG A 158 -3.26 19.78 -9.54
N ASN A 159 -2.55 19.48 -8.46
CA ASN A 159 -2.45 20.36 -7.30
C ASN A 159 -1.78 21.69 -7.64
N ALA A 160 -0.68 21.70 -8.41
CA ALA A 160 -0.04 22.94 -8.85
C ALA A 160 -0.97 23.79 -9.74
N CYS A 161 -1.71 23.16 -10.67
CA CYS A 161 -2.73 23.85 -11.46
C CYS A 161 -3.82 24.45 -10.55
N ALA A 162 -4.28 23.67 -9.58
CA ALA A 162 -5.33 24.06 -8.66
C ALA A 162 -4.90 25.20 -7.72
N ASP A 163 -3.66 25.18 -7.23
CA ASP A 163 -3.07 26.24 -6.40
C ASP A 163 -2.88 27.54 -7.20
N ALA A 164 -2.63 27.45 -8.50
CA ALA A 164 -2.60 28.58 -9.43
C ALA A 164 -4.01 29.06 -9.87
N GLY A 165 -5.09 28.42 -9.40
CA GLY A 165 -6.47 28.80 -9.69
C GLY A 165 -7.09 28.18 -10.95
N LEU A 166 -6.41 27.23 -11.59
CA LEU A 166 -6.94 26.46 -12.72
C LEU A 166 -7.61 25.18 -12.23
N ASN A 167 -8.81 24.86 -12.74
CA ASN A 167 -9.48 23.61 -12.38
C ASN A 167 -8.59 22.39 -12.74
N PRO A 168 -8.39 21.42 -11.82
CA PRO A 168 -7.43 20.33 -12.00
C PRO A 168 -7.74 19.39 -13.17
N TYR A 169 -8.98 19.39 -13.69
CA TYR A 169 -9.39 18.57 -14.84
C TYR A 169 -9.20 19.27 -16.19
N LEU A 170 -8.66 20.49 -16.17
CA LEU A 170 -8.18 21.23 -17.35
C LEU A 170 -6.70 20.94 -17.67
N LEU A 171 -6.19 19.85 -17.09
CA LEU A 171 -4.86 19.29 -17.31
C LEU A 171 -4.96 18.04 -18.21
N GLU A 172 -4.07 17.96 -19.19
CA GLU A 172 -3.78 16.74 -19.95
C GLU A 172 -2.34 16.29 -19.63
N PHE A 173 -2.14 15.00 -19.36
CA PHE A 173 -0.83 14.46 -18.97
C PHE A 173 -0.28 13.51 -20.05
N VAL A 174 0.95 13.75 -20.47
CA VAL A 174 1.64 12.95 -21.50
C VAL A 174 2.85 12.24 -20.91
N ASN A 175 2.91 10.93 -21.08
CA ASN A 175 4.04 10.11 -20.67
C ASN A 175 5.09 10.06 -21.78
N LEU A 176 6.12 10.90 -21.67
CA LEU A 176 7.25 10.91 -22.60
C LEU A 176 8.45 10.07 -22.11
N ARG A 177 8.45 9.62 -20.85
CA ARG A 177 9.57 8.82 -20.32
C ARG A 177 9.37 7.32 -20.52
N GLU A 178 8.44 6.72 -19.79
CA GLU A 178 8.25 5.27 -19.80
C GLU A 178 7.62 4.78 -21.12
N GLN A 179 6.80 5.61 -21.78
CA GLN A 179 6.12 5.25 -23.03
C GLN A 179 6.82 5.77 -24.29
N CYS A 180 7.93 6.51 -24.16
CA CYS A 180 8.67 7.03 -25.30
C CYS A 180 10.19 6.94 -25.09
N ALA A 181 10.81 7.82 -24.30
CA ALA A 181 12.27 7.89 -24.19
C ALA A 181 12.93 6.54 -23.83
N TRP A 182 12.47 5.86 -22.78
CA TRP A 182 13.09 4.61 -22.31
C TRP A 182 12.93 3.42 -23.26
N VAL A 183 11.90 3.43 -24.11
CA VAL A 183 11.61 2.33 -25.05
C VAL A 183 12.24 2.54 -26.43
N HIS A 184 12.83 3.70 -26.68
CA HIS A 184 13.45 4.07 -27.96
C HIS A 184 14.98 4.28 -27.92
N GLY A 185 15.66 3.88 -26.83
CA GLY A 185 17.07 4.17 -26.57
C GLY A 185 18.15 3.45 -27.42
N GLY A 186 17.90 3.10 -28.69
CA GLY A 186 18.90 2.42 -29.55
C GLY A 186 18.84 2.79 -31.03
N GLY A 187 20.00 2.83 -31.70
CA GLY A 187 20.12 3.08 -33.15
C GLY A 187 19.59 4.45 -33.59
N ASP A 188 18.81 4.49 -34.68
CA ASP A 188 18.08 5.69 -35.15
C ASP A 188 16.89 6.08 -34.23
N GLY A 189 16.75 5.42 -33.08
CA GLY A 189 15.63 5.57 -32.15
C GLY A 189 15.42 6.99 -31.64
N LYS A 190 16.44 7.85 -31.63
CA LYS A 190 16.29 9.27 -31.26
C LYS A 190 15.36 10.03 -32.19
N LYS A 191 15.44 9.79 -33.51
CA LYS A 191 14.56 10.44 -34.48
C LYS A 191 13.12 9.95 -34.28
N GLY A 192 12.93 8.63 -34.18
CA GLY A 192 11.61 8.03 -33.94
C GLY A 192 11.00 8.45 -32.61
N ALA A 193 11.79 8.56 -31.54
CA ALA A 193 11.35 9.04 -30.24
C ALA A 193 10.94 10.51 -30.28
N THR A 194 11.66 11.34 -31.04
CA THR A 194 11.32 12.76 -31.21
C THR A 194 10.02 12.93 -31.99
N GLU A 195 9.84 12.16 -33.06
CA GLU A 195 8.59 12.13 -33.83
C GLU A 195 7.42 11.65 -32.96
N ALA A 196 7.58 10.51 -32.28
CA ALA A 196 6.57 9.97 -31.38
C ALA A 196 6.21 10.93 -30.23
N ALA A 197 7.21 11.58 -29.61
CA ALA A 197 6.97 12.56 -28.56
C ALA A 197 6.17 13.78 -29.05
N ALA A 198 6.49 14.26 -30.25
CA ALA A 198 5.74 15.37 -30.85
C ALA A 198 4.30 14.97 -31.21
N ASP A 199 4.09 13.75 -31.70
CA ASP A 199 2.75 13.26 -32.03
C ASP A 199 1.92 13.01 -30.77
N LEU A 200 2.49 12.42 -29.73
CA LEU A 200 1.85 12.25 -28.41
C LEU A 200 1.41 13.60 -27.81
N LEU A 201 2.26 14.62 -27.89
CA LEU A 201 1.92 15.97 -27.44
C LEU A 201 0.87 16.64 -28.34
N GLY A 202 0.92 16.41 -29.65
CA GLY A 202 -0.09 16.93 -30.57
C GLY A 202 -1.48 16.35 -30.30
N MET A 203 -1.56 15.02 -30.12
CA MET A 203 -2.77 14.31 -29.67
C MET A 203 -3.30 14.90 -28.35
N ALA A 204 -2.41 15.15 -27.40
CA ALA A 204 -2.75 15.73 -26.10
C ALA A 204 -3.28 17.16 -26.22
N VAL A 205 -2.65 18.00 -27.05
CA VAL A 205 -3.10 19.37 -27.33
C VAL A 205 -4.50 19.37 -27.96
N GLU A 206 -4.78 18.47 -28.91
CA GLU A 206 -6.12 18.37 -29.51
C GLU A 206 -7.18 17.94 -28.49
N ARG A 207 -6.87 16.98 -27.62
CA ARG A 207 -7.77 16.58 -26.52
C ARG A 207 -7.99 17.73 -25.53
N ALA A 208 -6.92 18.45 -25.16
CA ALA A 208 -6.95 19.52 -24.17
C ALA A 208 -7.92 20.67 -24.52
N LYS A 209 -8.15 20.92 -25.82
CA LYS A 209 -9.12 21.93 -26.30
C LYS A 209 -10.55 21.66 -25.84
N TYR A 210 -10.88 20.39 -25.59
CA TYR A 210 -12.22 19.95 -25.23
C TYR A 210 -12.34 19.51 -23.78
N LEU A 211 -11.28 19.67 -22.98
CA LEU A 211 -11.38 19.44 -21.53
C LEU A 211 -12.33 20.46 -20.92
N GLU A 212 -13.11 20.00 -19.95
CA GLU A 212 -14.13 20.77 -19.24
C GLU A 212 -13.72 20.87 -17.76
N ALA A 213 -14.08 21.97 -17.11
CA ALA A 213 -13.91 22.08 -15.67
C ALA A 213 -14.89 21.12 -14.99
N ILE A 214 -14.37 20.19 -14.20
CA ILE A 214 -15.21 19.27 -13.44
C ILE A 214 -15.32 19.78 -12.00
N PRO A 215 -16.53 19.93 -11.44
CA PRO A 215 -16.71 20.35 -10.05
C PRO A 215 -15.96 19.42 -9.10
N VAL A 216 -15.17 20.02 -8.22
CA VAL A 216 -14.45 19.27 -7.18
C VAL A 216 -15.36 19.23 -5.95
N GLU A 217 -16.04 18.12 -5.73
CA GLU A 217 -16.84 17.96 -4.51
C GLU A 217 -15.96 17.60 -3.33
N ARG A 218 -16.43 17.95 -2.13
CA ARG A 218 -15.74 17.69 -0.88
C ARG A 218 -16.65 16.95 0.07
N TYR A 219 -16.04 16.09 0.87
CA TYR A 219 -16.72 15.42 1.97
C TYR A 219 -15.83 15.47 3.22
N PRO A 220 -16.45 15.60 4.41
CA PRO A 220 -15.69 15.70 5.65
C PRO A 220 -14.97 14.39 5.96
N VAL A 221 -13.80 14.50 6.58
CA VAL A 221 -13.11 13.33 7.13
C VAL A 221 -13.61 13.06 8.54
N VAL A 222 -13.95 11.81 8.82
CA VAL A 222 -14.26 11.32 10.16
C VAL A 222 -12.93 11.13 10.91
N PRO A 223 -12.62 11.90 11.98
CA PRO A 223 -11.33 11.88 12.67
C PRO A 223 -11.20 10.69 13.65
N LYS A 224 -11.50 9.49 13.16
CA LYS A 224 -11.49 8.23 13.91
C LYS A 224 -10.90 7.11 13.07
N ALA A 225 -10.16 6.21 13.70
CA ALA A 225 -9.63 5.02 13.05
C ALA A 225 -10.34 3.73 13.49
N LEU A 226 -10.38 2.76 12.60
CA LEU A 226 -10.62 1.35 12.89
C LEU A 226 -9.29 0.60 12.84
N VAL A 227 -9.00 -0.21 13.85
CA VAL A 227 -7.85 -1.13 13.85
C VAL A 227 -8.37 -2.55 14.00
N VAL A 228 -8.01 -3.42 13.05
CA VAL A 228 -8.47 -4.81 12.99
C VAL A 228 -7.34 -5.74 13.41
N GLY A 229 -7.50 -6.42 14.55
CA GLY A 229 -6.52 -7.32 15.15
C GLY A 229 -5.78 -6.68 16.32
N GLY A 230 -5.85 -7.31 17.49
CA GLY A 230 -5.27 -6.87 18.77
C GLY A 230 -3.92 -7.49 19.12
N GLY A 231 -3.16 -7.93 18.12
CA GLY A 231 -1.76 -8.36 18.28
C GLY A 231 -0.79 -7.18 18.42
N VAL A 232 0.52 -7.46 18.55
CA VAL A 232 1.56 -6.42 18.74
C VAL A 232 1.48 -5.26 17.73
N SER A 233 1.24 -5.56 16.45
CA SER A 233 1.10 -4.54 15.40
C SER A 233 -0.15 -3.69 15.57
N GLY A 234 -1.29 -4.29 15.87
CA GLY A 234 -2.54 -3.56 16.08
C GLY A 234 -2.51 -2.70 17.33
N LEU A 235 -1.94 -3.21 18.44
CA LEU A 235 -1.75 -2.45 19.67
C LEU A 235 -0.85 -1.22 19.45
N ASN A 236 0.30 -1.41 18.77
CA ASN A 236 1.21 -0.30 18.49
C ASN A 236 0.62 0.72 17.49
N ALA A 237 -0.14 0.26 16.48
CA ALA A 237 -0.83 1.15 15.56
C ALA A 237 -1.93 1.97 16.26
N ALA A 238 -2.76 1.31 17.09
CA ALA A 238 -3.81 1.95 17.86
C ALA A 238 -3.26 3.02 18.81
N LEU A 239 -2.17 2.71 19.52
CA LEU A 239 -1.47 3.69 20.36
C LEU A 239 -0.92 4.86 19.54
N GLY A 240 -0.24 4.58 18.42
CA GLY A 240 0.30 5.63 17.57
C GLY A 240 -0.75 6.61 17.05
N ILE A 241 -1.95 6.12 16.72
CA ILE A 241 -3.07 6.94 16.27
C ILE A 241 -3.72 7.69 17.44
N ALA A 242 -3.91 7.03 18.57
CA ALA A 242 -4.52 7.62 19.76
C ALA A 242 -3.65 8.70 20.40
N ASP A 243 -2.34 8.47 20.48
CA ASP A 243 -1.35 9.43 20.99
C ASP A 243 -1.25 10.66 20.07
N ALA A 244 -1.58 10.52 18.77
CA ALA A 244 -1.71 11.63 17.84
C ALA A 244 -3.02 12.42 17.99
N GLY A 245 -3.92 11.98 18.89
CA GLY A 245 -5.15 12.70 19.24
C GLY A 245 -6.42 12.22 18.55
N TYR A 246 -6.39 11.09 17.82
CA TYR A 246 -7.58 10.54 17.15
C TYR A 246 -8.24 9.43 17.98
N GLU A 247 -9.55 9.26 17.83
CA GLU A 247 -10.24 8.11 18.41
C GLU A 247 -9.89 6.82 17.65
N VAL A 248 -9.86 5.69 18.35
CA VAL A 248 -9.58 4.38 17.76
C VAL A 248 -10.61 3.36 18.24
N ALA A 249 -11.24 2.66 17.31
CA ALA A 249 -11.93 1.41 17.57
C ALA A 249 -10.97 0.24 17.27
N LEU A 250 -10.54 -0.49 18.31
CA LEU A 250 -9.70 -1.67 18.17
C LEU A 250 -10.56 -2.93 18.26
N VAL A 251 -10.65 -3.70 17.19
CA VAL A 251 -11.46 -4.92 17.09
C VAL A 251 -10.56 -6.15 17.15
N GLU A 252 -10.82 -7.05 18.09
CA GLU A 252 -10.12 -8.32 18.28
C GLU A 252 -11.13 -9.46 18.31
N LYS A 253 -10.87 -10.50 17.51
CA LYS A 253 -11.75 -11.67 17.37
C LYS A 253 -11.69 -12.58 18.58
N GLU A 254 -10.57 -12.64 19.27
CA GLU A 254 -10.37 -13.43 20.48
C GLU A 254 -10.88 -12.68 21.72
N ALA A 255 -11.08 -13.41 22.82
CA ALA A 255 -11.48 -12.81 24.10
C ALA A 255 -10.38 -11.94 24.74
N GLU A 256 -9.13 -12.10 24.30
CA GLU A 256 -7.99 -11.40 24.86
C GLU A 256 -7.07 -10.85 23.77
N LEU A 257 -6.53 -9.66 24.02
CA LEU A 257 -5.52 -9.02 23.20
C LEU A 257 -4.14 -9.69 23.36
N GLY A 258 -3.23 -9.39 22.43
CA GLY A 258 -1.80 -9.75 22.48
C GLY A 258 -1.33 -10.63 21.33
N GLY A 259 -2.25 -11.34 20.67
CA GLY A 259 -1.94 -12.21 19.53
C GLY A 259 -0.91 -13.30 19.85
N ASN A 260 -0.09 -13.68 18.86
CA ASN A 260 0.89 -14.77 19.01
C ASN A 260 1.98 -14.53 20.06
N LEU A 261 2.25 -13.27 20.40
CA LEU A 261 3.30 -12.87 21.35
C LEU A 261 2.73 -12.59 22.75
N LYS A 262 1.49 -13.01 23.01
CA LYS A 262 0.85 -12.85 24.33
C LYS A 262 1.74 -13.41 25.43
N GLY A 263 1.89 -12.63 26.51
CA GLY A 263 2.72 -12.98 27.67
C GLY A 263 4.19 -12.59 27.55
N GLN A 264 4.64 -12.05 26.41
CA GLN A 264 5.95 -11.41 26.32
C GLN A 264 5.90 -9.99 26.94
N ASP A 265 7.01 -9.55 27.53
CA ASP A 265 7.08 -8.29 28.28
C ASP A 265 6.72 -7.08 27.41
N GLU A 266 7.18 -7.08 26.15
CA GLU A 266 6.93 -6.03 25.17
C GLU A 266 5.45 -5.83 24.88
N VAL A 267 4.72 -6.94 24.69
CA VAL A 267 3.27 -6.91 24.44
C VAL A 267 2.53 -6.50 25.70
N THR A 268 2.97 -6.98 26.85
CA THR A 268 2.37 -6.63 28.15
C THR A 268 2.43 -5.12 28.40
N GLN A 269 3.56 -4.47 28.10
CA GLN A 269 3.70 -3.02 28.20
C GLN A 269 2.75 -2.27 27.24
N LEU A 270 2.60 -2.72 26.00
CA LEU A 270 1.65 -2.12 25.05
C LEU A 270 0.20 -2.29 25.50
N LEU A 271 -0.16 -3.47 26.02
CA LEU A 271 -1.50 -3.75 26.56
C LEU A 271 -1.87 -2.81 27.70
N GLU A 272 -0.96 -2.55 28.63
CA GLU A 272 -1.19 -1.60 29.72
C GLU A 272 -1.44 -0.19 29.21
N LYS A 273 -0.66 0.26 28.21
CA LYS A 273 -0.84 1.58 27.60
C LYS A 273 -2.19 1.68 26.89
N VAL A 274 -2.58 0.66 26.12
CA VAL A 274 -3.87 0.63 25.42
C VAL A 274 -5.03 0.69 26.41
N LYS A 275 -4.98 -0.08 27.50
CA LYS A 275 -6.04 -0.10 28.53
C LYS A 275 -6.18 1.23 29.28
N LYS A 276 -5.13 2.04 29.36
CA LYS A 276 -5.11 3.35 30.04
C LYS A 276 -5.45 4.51 29.12
N ASN A 277 -5.60 4.29 27.81
CA ASN A 277 -5.82 5.34 26.83
C ASN A 277 -7.32 5.51 26.53
N ASP A 278 -7.91 6.61 26.99
CA ASP A 278 -9.35 6.90 26.87
C ASP A 278 -9.83 7.09 25.42
N ARG A 279 -8.92 7.28 24.46
CA ARG A 279 -9.25 7.39 23.02
C ARG A 279 -9.35 6.04 22.33
N ILE A 280 -8.93 4.95 22.97
CA ILE A 280 -8.99 3.60 22.40
C ILE A 280 -10.16 2.83 23.00
N LYS A 281 -11.17 2.58 22.17
CA LYS A 281 -12.27 1.67 22.51
C LYS A 281 -11.99 0.28 21.98
N VAL A 282 -11.83 -0.68 22.89
CA VAL A 282 -11.53 -2.08 22.56
C VAL A 282 -12.82 -2.89 22.46
N TYR A 283 -12.94 -3.67 21.40
CA TYR A 283 -13.97 -4.67 21.17
C TYR A 283 -13.32 -6.04 21.07
N THR A 284 -13.40 -6.85 22.11
CA THR A 284 -12.94 -8.25 22.11
C THR A 284 -14.06 -9.20 21.73
N SER A 285 -13.73 -10.43 21.34
CA SER A 285 -14.69 -11.40 20.84
C SER A 285 -15.56 -10.82 19.72
N ALA A 286 -15.01 -9.90 18.94
CA ALA A 286 -15.74 -9.08 18.01
C ALA A 286 -15.14 -9.18 16.61
N ARG A 287 -15.98 -8.98 15.61
CA ARG A 287 -15.58 -8.94 14.20
C ARG A 287 -16.43 -7.97 13.42
N GLU A 288 -15.85 -7.40 12.39
CA GLU A 288 -16.56 -6.63 11.38
C GLU A 288 -17.51 -7.57 10.63
N GLU A 289 -18.74 -7.17 10.33
CA GLU A 289 -19.68 -7.95 9.51
C GLU A 289 -19.79 -7.36 8.10
N ALA A 290 -19.79 -6.03 8.01
CA ALA A 290 -19.84 -5.29 6.76
C ALA A 290 -19.07 -3.96 6.91
N VAL A 291 -18.47 -3.50 5.81
CA VAL A 291 -17.85 -2.18 5.69
C VAL A 291 -18.34 -1.54 4.39
N SER A 292 -18.72 -0.27 4.47
CA SER A 292 -19.10 0.55 3.34
C SER A 292 -18.47 1.93 3.45
N GLY A 293 -18.59 2.73 2.38
CA GLY A 293 -18.02 4.08 2.31
C GLY A 293 -16.68 4.12 1.58
N ARG A 294 -15.94 5.22 1.79
CA ARG A 294 -14.71 5.58 1.07
C ARG A 294 -13.68 6.16 2.04
N ALA A 295 -12.43 6.33 1.59
CA ALA A 295 -11.35 6.96 2.35
C ALA A 295 -11.88 8.21 3.09
N GLY A 296 -11.59 8.38 4.38
CA GLY A 296 -12.09 9.52 5.16
C GLY A 296 -13.53 9.42 5.65
N SER A 297 -14.39 8.57 5.09
CA SER A 297 -15.79 8.42 5.51
C SER A 297 -16.31 6.99 5.27
N PHE A 298 -15.81 6.06 6.08
CA PHE A 298 -16.27 4.68 6.13
C PHE A 298 -17.26 4.44 7.26
N LYS A 299 -18.04 3.37 7.12
CA LYS A 299 -18.89 2.81 8.17
C LYS A 299 -18.65 1.31 8.28
N ALA A 300 -18.42 0.81 9.50
CA ALA A 300 -18.31 -0.61 9.80
C ALA A 300 -19.44 -1.05 10.73
N LYS A 301 -20.04 -2.19 10.42
CA LYS A 301 -20.93 -2.90 11.35
C LYS A 301 -20.11 -3.91 12.14
N ILE A 302 -20.01 -3.74 13.46
CA ILE A 302 -19.28 -4.66 14.34
C ILE A 302 -20.26 -5.55 15.10
N VAL A 303 -19.99 -6.85 15.09
CA VAL A 303 -20.71 -7.86 15.88
C VAL A 303 -19.77 -8.37 16.97
N ALA A 304 -20.13 -8.10 18.23
CA ALA A 304 -19.44 -8.62 19.42
C ALA A 304 -20.15 -9.88 19.93
N GLY A 305 -19.37 -10.89 20.34
CA GLY A 305 -19.85 -12.07 21.04
C GLY A 305 -20.24 -11.79 22.49
N ASP A 306 -20.85 -12.77 23.16
CA ASP A 306 -21.29 -12.66 24.55
C ASP A 306 -20.10 -12.60 25.53
N GLY A 307 -19.51 -11.42 25.68
CA GLY A 307 -18.42 -11.13 26.63
C GLY A 307 -17.69 -9.82 26.35
N ALA A 308 -17.75 -8.87 27.29
CA ALA A 308 -17.19 -7.51 27.23
C ALA A 308 -17.63 -6.67 26.00
N GLY A 309 -18.94 -6.36 25.96
CA GLY A 309 -19.57 -5.58 24.89
C GLY A 309 -20.83 -6.21 24.31
N ALA A 310 -21.41 -7.21 24.99
CA ALA A 310 -22.57 -7.96 24.54
C ALA A 310 -23.80 -7.06 24.32
N GLY A 311 -24.35 -7.10 23.11
CA GLY A 311 -25.72 -6.68 22.85
C GLY A 311 -25.93 -5.31 22.20
N THR A 312 -25.21 -4.97 21.14
CA THR A 312 -25.70 -4.05 20.09
C THR A 312 -24.88 -4.27 18.83
N GLU A 313 -25.54 -4.37 17.68
CA GLU A 313 -24.89 -4.04 16.42
C GLU A 313 -24.33 -2.62 16.58
N ASN A 314 -23.02 -2.48 16.63
CA ASN A 314 -22.38 -1.18 16.76
C ASN A 314 -21.95 -0.75 15.36
N GLU A 315 -22.64 0.25 14.81
CA GLU A 315 -22.13 0.98 13.66
C GLU A 315 -21.03 1.92 14.13
N ILE A 316 -19.87 1.84 13.47
CA ILE A 316 -18.72 2.70 13.73
C ILE A 316 -18.40 3.44 12.44
N ASP A 317 -18.51 4.76 12.48
CA ASP A 317 -17.97 5.63 11.44
C ASP A 317 -16.48 5.87 11.70
N PHE A 318 -15.66 5.83 10.64
CA PHE A 318 -14.21 6.03 10.73
C PHE A 318 -13.64 6.56 9.42
N GLY A 319 -12.54 7.31 9.48
CA GLY A 319 -11.87 7.85 8.29
C GLY A 319 -10.74 6.97 7.76
N ALA A 320 -10.11 6.18 8.62
CA ALA A 320 -8.99 5.31 8.26
C ALA A 320 -9.10 3.92 8.91
N CYS A 321 -8.68 2.88 8.20
CA CYS A 321 -8.60 1.51 8.72
C CYS A 321 -7.16 1.00 8.69
N VAL A 322 -6.71 0.34 9.77
CA VAL A 322 -5.45 -0.41 9.81
C VAL A 322 -5.74 -1.88 10.07
N ILE A 323 -5.38 -2.74 9.11
CA ILE A 323 -5.54 -4.20 9.21
C ILE A 323 -4.22 -4.80 9.73
N ALA A 324 -4.30 -5.48 10.88
CA ALA A 324 -3.20 -6.04 11.64
C ALA A 324 -3.52 -7.46 12.17
N THR A 325 -4.21 -8.27 11.36
CA THR A 325 -4.70 -9.61 11.70
C THR A 325 -3.61 -10.66 11.99
N GLY A 326 -2.37 -10.37 11.62
CA GLY A 326 -1.24 -11.24 11.87
C GLY A 326 -1.21 -12.49 10.98
N ALA A 327 -0.52 -13.52 11.47
CA ALA A 327 -0.31 -14.79 10.80
C ALA A 327 -0.44 -15.94 11.81
N ARG A 328 -0.54 -17.16 11.32
CA ARG A 328 -0.62 -18.38 12.13
C ARG A 328 0.47 -19.36 11.72
N GLU A 329 0.95 -20.13 12.68
CA GLU A 329 1.95 -21.16 12.42
C GLU A 329 1.34 -22.32 11.62
N PHE A 330 2.03 -22.77 10.58
CA PHE A 330 1.66 -23.99 9.86
C PHE A 330 1.93 -25.21 10.76
N VAL A 331 1.03 -26.18 10.76
CA VAL A 331 1.17 -27.41 11.54
C VAL A 331 1.81 -28.48 10.65
N PRO A 332 3.10 -28.84 10.83
CA PRO A 332 3.80 -29.81 9.99
C PRO A 332 3.49 -31.27 10.39
N ASP A 333 2.20 -31.64 10.42
CA ASP A 333 1.74 -32.94 10.92
C ASP A 333 2.47 -34.13 10.26
N GLY A 334 3.01 -35.02 11.08
CA GLY A 334 3.77 -36.20 10.66
C GLY A 334 5.20 -35.94 10.16
N TYR A 335 5.61 -34.69 9.87
CA TYR A 335 6.96 -34.41 9.40
C TYR A 335 8.00 -34.71 10.48
N LEU A 336 8.95 -35.62 10.17
CA LEU A 336 9.93 -36.14 11.12
C LEU A 336 9.32 -36.71 12.42
N GLY A 337 8.03 -37.06 12.43
CA GLY A 337 7.32 -37.55 13.61
C GLY A 337 6.58 -36.46 14.41
N TYR A 338 6.55 -35.21 13.95
CA TYR A 338 5.79 -34.13 14.58
C TYR A 338 4.31 -34.52 14.78
N GLY A 339 3.74 -34.15 15.93
CA GLY A 339 2.39 -34.53 16.37
C GLY A 339 2.29 -35.92 17.03
N LYS A 340 3.23 -36.83 16.77
CA LYS A 340 3.28 -38.18 17.36
C LYS A 340 4.41 -38.31 18.39
N ASP A 341 5.54 -37.68 18.12
CA ASP A 341 6.73 -37.67 18.96
C ASP A 341 6.86 -36.33 19.69
N LYS A 342 6.84 -36.36 21.03
CA LYS A 342 6.92 -35.14 21.87
C LYS A 342 8.30 -34.48 21.83
N SER A 343 9.31 -35.19 21.33
CA SER A 343 10.67 -34.66 21.14
C SER A 343 10.84 -33.97 19.77
N VAL A 344 9.76 -33.84 18.99
CA VAL A 344 9.73 -33.08 17.74
C VAL A 344 8.74 -31.93 17.93
N VAL A 345 9.26 -30.72 18.00
CA VAL A 345 8.50 -29.51 18.33
C VAL A 345 8.73 -28.42 17.29
N THR A 346 7.84 -27.43 17.20
CA THR A 346 8.15 -26.21 16.43
C THR A 346 9.03 -25.24 17.21
N VAL A 347 9.62 -24.25 16.53
CA VAL A 347 10.35 -23.15 17.20
C VAL A 347 9.45 -22.43 18.21
N ASN A 348 8.18 -22.18 17.89
CA ASN A 348 7.24 -21.52 18.80
C ASN A 348 6.98 -22.35 20.07
N GLU A 349 6.74 -23.65 19.92
CA GLU A 349 6.58 -24.58 21.03
C GLU A 349 7.85 -24.69 21.88
N PHE A 350 9.01 -24.69 21.24
CA PHE A 350 10.31 -24.69 21.90
C PHE A 350 10.50 -23.47 22.82
N TRP A 351 10.17 -22.27 22.35
CA TRP A 351 10.21 -21.06 23.17
C TRP A 351 9.17 -21.06 24.28
N LYS A 352 7.94 -21.51 24.01
CA LYS A 352 6.86 -21.61 25.01
C LYS A 352 7.16 -22.62 26.11
N ALA A 353 7.77 -23.75 25.78
CA ALA A 353 8.15 -24.77 26.76
C ALA A 353 9.29 -24.29 27.69
N GLY A 354 10.14 -23.38 27.21
CA GLY A 354 11.26 -22.84 27.98
C GLY A 354 12.32 -23.88 28.35
N ASN A 355 12.25 -25.08 27.78
CA ASN A 355 13.18 -26.17 28.05
C ASN A 355 14.29 -26.22 27.00
N PHE A 356 15.44 -25.62 27.36
CA PHE A 356 16.62 -25.53 26.51
C PHE A 356 17.70 -26.58 26.84
N ASN A 357 17.38 -27.55 27.72
CA ASN A 357 18.33 -28.54 28.23
C ASN A 357 18.20 -29.85 27.46
N ALA A 358 19.06 -30.03 26.45
CA ALA A 358 19.18 -31.28 25.69
C ALA A 358 20.64 -31.47 25.25
N ASN A 359 21.12 -32.72 25.17
CA ASN A 359 22.51 -32.99 24.82
C ASN A 359 22.73 -32.90 23.31
N THR A 360 21.78 -33.38 22.51
CA THR A 360 21.82 -33.29 21.05
C THR A 360 20.54 -32.66 20.50
N VAL A 361 20.65 -31.47 19.91
CA VAL A 361 19.52 -30.73 19.34
C VAL A 361 19.74 -30.53 17.85
N VAL A 362 18.71 -30.82 17.05
CA VAL A 362 18.72 -30.56 15.61
C VAL A 362 17.60 -29.58 15.26
N PHE A 363 17.98 -28.42 14.71
CA PHE A 363 17.05 -27.48 14.12
C PHE A 363 16.90 -27.76 12.62
N VAL A 364 15.67 -27.76 12.11
CA VAL A 364 15.37 -27.97 10.68
C VAL A 364 14.68 -26.74 10.12
N GLN A 365 15.30 -26.08 9.14
CA GLN A 365 14.77 -24.92 8.42
C GLN A 365 14.25 -25.31 7.04
N ASP A 366 13.75 -24.33 6.28
CA ASP A 366 13.35 -24.47 4.87
C ASP A 366 12.44 -25.69 4.63
N LEU A 367 11.49 -25.90 5.55
CA LEU A 367 10.40 -26.85 5.37
C LEU A 367 9.63 -26.47 4.10
N GLU A 368 9.25 -27.48 3.31
CA GLU A 368 8.46 -27.25 2.10
C GLU A 368 7.09 -26.71 2.51
N PRO A 369 6.71 -25.49 2.10
CA PRO A 369 5.41 -24.95 2.43
C PRO A 369 4.32 -25.74 1.69
N SER A 370 3.23 -26.07 2.39
CA SER A 370 2.05 -26.68 1.79
C SER A 370 0.92 -25.67 1.62
N GLY A 371 0.18 -25.77 0.52
CA GLY A 371 -0.96 -24.89 0.22
C GLY A 371 -0.55 -23.42 0.11
N LYS A 372 -1.13 -22.56 0.97
CA LYS A 372 -0.85 -21.12 1.02
C LYS A 372 0.27 -20.75 2.01
N ALA A 373 0.91 -21.73 2.65
CA ALA A 373 1.95 -21.45 3.62
C ALA A 373 3.17 -20.81 2.95
N VAL A 374 3.88 -19.96 3.68
CA VAL A 374 5.11 -19.32 3.21
C VAL A 374 6.16 -19.36 4.31
N ASN A 375 7.43 -19.54 3.92
CA ASN A 375 8.53 -19.49 4.87
C ASN A 375 8.77 -18.06 5.34
N SER A 376 8.93 -17.89 6.66
CA SER A 376 9.24 -16.58 7.23
C SER A 376 10.62 -16.12 6.80
N LYS A 377 10.74 -14.83 6.51
CA LYS A 377 12.04 -14.17 6.29
C LYS A 377 12.91 -14.22 7.56
N SER A 378 12.29 -14.22 8.75
CA SER A 378 12.96 -14.24 10.05
C SER A 378 13.33 -15.64 10.54
N ALA A 379 12.90 -16.72 9.86
CA ALA A 379 13.05 -18.10 10.35
C ALA A 379 14.50 -18.47 10.66
N SER A 380 15.45 -18.11 9.78
CA SER A 380 16.88 -18.38 10.03
C SER A 380 17.41 -17.63 11.25
N VAL A 381 16.96 -16.39 11.47
CA VAL A 381 17.36 -15.58 12.63
C VAL A 381 16.84 -16.21 13.91
N GLU A 382 15.57 -16.64 13.94
CA GLU A 382 14.95 -17.30 15.09
C GLU A 382 15.62 -18.62 15.43
N VAL A 383 15.96 -19.42 14.42
CA VAL A 383 16.65 -20.70 14.62
C VAL A 383 18.07 -20.49 15.14
N VAL A 384 18.82 -19.53 14.59
CA VAL A 384 20.17 -19.22 15.07
C VAL A 384 20.12 -18.70 16.52
N LYS A 385 19.16 -17.82 16.86
CA LYS A 385 18.92 -17.38 18.24
C LYS A 385 18.59 -18.55 19.18
N SER A 386 17.76 -19.48 18.71
CA SER A 386 17.38 -20.68 19.47
C SER A 386 18.60 -21.59 19.71
N ALA A 387 19.42 -21.81 18.69
CA ALA A 387 20.66 -22.58 18.79
C ALA A 387 21.67 -21.96 19.76
N LEU A 388 21.85 -20.63 19.70
CA LEU A 388 22.66 -19.88 20.65
C LEU A 388 22.13 -20.01 22.08
N LYS A 389 20.80 -19.99 22.26
CA LYS A 389 20.17 -20.14 23.57
C LYS A 389 20.43 -21.53 24.18
N VAL A 390 20.42 -22.58 23.35
CA VAL A 390 20.82 -23.94 23.77
C VAL A 390 22.29 -23.94 24.21
N LYS A 391 23.20 -23.36 23.42
CA LYS A 391 24.63 -23.27 23.78
C LYS A 391 24.89 -22.45 25.04
N GLU A 392 24.09 -21.42 25.30
CA GLU A 392 24.17 -20.61 26.54
C GLU A 392 23.81 -21.45 27.77
N LYS A 393 22.77 -22.29 27.68
CA LYS A 393 22.29 -23.12 28.80
C LYS A 393 23.08 -24.42 28.95
N SER A 394 23.50 -25.00 27.83
CA SER A 394 24.23 -26.26 27.73
C SER A 394 25.43 -26.09 26.79
N PRO A 395 26.57 -25.55 27.27
CA PRO A 395 27.74 -25.26 26.44
C PRO A 395 28.30 -26.46 25.68
N ASN A 396 28.17 -27.65 26.27
CA ASN A 396 28.65 -28.92 25.71
C ASN A 396 27.62 -29.62 24.80
N ALA A 397 26.42 -29.05 24.60
CA ALA A 397 25.42 -29.66 23.74
C ALA A 397 25.90 -29.69 22.28
N SER A 398 25.62 -30.80 21.60
CA SER A 398 25.80 -30.94 20.16
C SER A 398 24.59 -30.33 19.45
N VAL A 399 24.79 -29.20 18.77
CA VAL A 399 23.71 -28.46 18.12
C VAL A 399 23.95 -28.45 16.62
N PHE A 400 22.95 -28.91 15.87
CA PHE A 400 22.97 -28.96 14.41
C PHE A 400 21.85 -28.10 13.84
N VAL A 401 22.11 -27.42 12.73
CA VAL A 401 21.12 -26.65 11.96
C VAL A 401 21.13 -27.18 10.54
N LEU A 402 20.01 -27.77 10.11
CA LEU A 402 19.79 -28.26 8.76
C LEU A 402 19.09 -27.16 7.96
N TYR A 403 19.66 -26.77 6.82
CA TYR A 403 19.19 -25.63 6.04
C TYR A 403 19.41 -25.80 4.53
N GLN A 404 18.71 -25.04 3.71
CA GLN A 404 19.04 -24.86 2.29
C GLN A 404 19.81 -23.56 2.09
N ASP A 405 19.29 -22.46 2.65
CA ASP A 405 19.95 -21.14 2.67
C ASP A 405 19.81 -20.45 4.02
N ILE A 406 20.92 -19.97 4.60
CA ILE A 406 20.90 -19.15 5.81
C ILE A 406 20.58 -17.70 5.44
N LYS A 407 19.49 -17.16 6.01
CA LYS A 407 18.98 -15.82 5.71
C LYS A 407 19.17 -14.83 6.88
N THR A 408 20.36 -14.79 7.47
CA THR A 408 20.74 -13.84 8.54
C THR A 408 21.26 -12.52 7.99
N TYR A 409 20.42 -11.78 7.27
CA TYR A 409 20.84 -10.53 6.59
C TYR A 409 21.18 -9.38 7.56
N GLY A 410 21.95 -8.41 7.06
CA GLY A 410 22.29 -7.21 7.81
C GLY A 410 23.07 -7.52 9.08
N LYS A 411 22.63 -6.96 10.22
CA LYS A 411 23.28 -7.18 11.53
C LYS A 411 23.11 -8.61 12.05
N TRP A 412 22.12 -9.36 11.56
CA TRP A 412 21.85 -10.71 12.03
C TRP A 412 22.94 -11.71 11.64
N GLU A 413 23.81 -11.37 10.68
CA GLU A 413 24.96 -12.18 10.27
C GLU A 413 25.93 -12.41 11.43
N GLU A 414 26.00 -11.46 12.37
CA GLU A 414 26.81 -11.62 13.58
C GLU A 414 26.32 -12.79 14.44
N LEU A 415 25.02 -13.01 14.55
CA LEU A 415 24.48 -14.14 15.31
C LEU A 415 24.86 -15.47 14.65
N TYR A 416 24.87 -15.51 13.32
CA TYR A 416 25.29 -16.70 12.58
C TYR A 416 26.78 -16.99 12.83
N LYS A 417 27.63 -15.96 12.76
CA LYS A 417 29.05 -16.07 13.09
C LYS A 417 29.26 -16.56 14.52
N GLU A 418 28.59 -15.94 15.49
CA GLU A 418 28.68 -16.31 16.91
C GLU A 418 28.26 -17.78 17.15
N ALA A 419 27.18 -18.22 16.50
CA ALA A 419 26.71 -19.60 16.60
C ALA A 419 27.78 -20.59 16.11
N ARG A 420 28.43 -20.28 14.99
CA ARG A 420 29.54 -21.11 14.47
C ARG A 420 30.74 -21.13 15.41
N GLU A 421 31.12 -19.98 15.97
CA GLU A 421 32.23 -19.88 16.94
C GLU A 421 31.94 -20.67 18.23
N LYS A 422 30.67 -20.75 18.64
CA LYS A 422 30.20 -21.60 19.76
C LYS A 422 30.03 -23.08 19.39
N GLY A 423 30.44 -23.49 18.18
CA GLY A 423 30.42 -24.88 17.74
C GLY A 423 29.02 -25.41 17.40
N VAL A 424 28.13 -24.55 16.91
CA VAL A 424 26.91 -24.99 16.21
C VAL A 424 27.30 -25.44 14.80
N LEU A 425 26.87 -26.64 14.41
CA LEU A 425 27.16 -27.22 13.10
C LEU A 425 26.03 -26.92 12.13
N PHE A 426 26.36 -26.38 10.96
CA PHE A 426 25.41 -26.04 9.91
C PHE A 426 25.58 -27.01 8.76
N LEU A 427 24.54 -27.78 8.44
CA LEU A 427 24.54 -28.78 7.38
C LEU A 427 23.55 -28.36 6.29
N ARG A 428 24.07 -28.16 5.08
CA ARG A 428 23.29 -27.70 3.93
C ARG A 428 22.73 -28.89 3.18
N TYR A 429 21.41 -29.00 3.09
CA TYR A 429 20.76 -30.02 2.28
C TYR A 429 20.15 -29.41 1.00
N ASP A 430 19.84 -30.25 0.02
CA ASP A 430 19.13 -29.84 -1.19
C ASP A 430 17.65 -30.24 -1.13
N GLU A 431 16.81 -29.52 -1.88
CA GLU A 431 15.36 -29.75 -1.91
C GLU A 431 14.97 -31.19 -2.30
N LYS A 432 15.83 -31.90 -3.06
CA LYS A 432 15.57 -33.27 -3.54
C LYS A 432 15.94 -34.33 -2.52
N ARG A 433 16.85 -34.03 -1.57
CA ARG A 433 17.38 -34.92 -0.53
C ARG A 433 17.16 -34.29 0.84
N LYS A 434 15.90 -34.29 1.26
CA LYS A 434 15.45 -33.72 2.53
C LYS A 434 15.95 -34.55 3.72
N PRO A 435 16.04 -33.95 4.92
CA PRO A 435 16.29 -34.69 6.14
C PRO A 435 15.20 -35.74 6.39
N GLU A 436 15.60 -36.95 6.81
CA GLU A 436 14.70 -38.07 7.04
C GLU A 436 15.02 -38.79 8.35
N LEU A 437 13.99 -39.17 9.11
CA LEU A 437 14.13 -40.00 10.29
C LEU A 437 14.11 -41.48 9.85
N LYS A 438 15.29 -42.12 9.82
CA LYS A 438 15.46 -43.48 9.25
C LYS A 438 14.95 -44.61 10.16
N ALA A 439 15.06 -44.44 11.48
CA ALA A 439 14.67 -45.45 12.45
C ALA A 439 14.43 -44.81 13.82
N GLY A 440 13.57 -45.43 14.64
CA GLY A 440 13.29 -45.02 16.03
C GLY A 440 12.50 -43.71 16.15
N ALA A 441 12.34 -43.25 17.38
CA ALA A 441 11.75 -41.96 17.72
C ALA A 441 12.84 -41.03 18.29
N VAL A 442 12.67 -39.71 18.09
CA VAL A 442 13.56 -38.68 18.63
C VAL A 442 13.54 -38.75 20.16
N GLY A 443 14.72 -38.66 20.79
CA GLY A 443 14.88 -38.88 22.23
C GLY A 443 14.78 -40.35 22.70
N ALA A 444 14.47 -41.29 21.79
CA ALA A 444 14.43 -42.73 22.07
C ALA A 444 15.32 -43.54 21.11
N GLY A 445 16.51 -43.01 20.81
CA GLY A 445 17.51 -43.67 19.97
C GLY A 445 17.28 -43.53 18.46
N GLY A 446 16.37 -42.64 18.03
CA GLY A 446 16.10 -42.37 16.63
C GLY A 446 17.31 -41.78 15.88
N VAL A 447 17.39 -42.07 14.58
CA VAL A 447 18.50 -41.62 13.71
C VAL A 447 17.95 -40.70 12.62
N LEU A 448 18.29 -39.42 12.72
CA LEU A 448 18.01 -38.42 11.70
C LEU A 448 19.16 -38.37 10.70
N SER A 449 18.84 -38.50 9.42
CA SER A 449 19.79 -38.55 8.33
C SER A 449 19.63 -37.34 7.42
N VAL A 450 20.75 -36.76 6.99
CA VAL A 450 20.77 -35.64 6.04
C VAL A 450 21.98 -35.77 5.12
N PHE A 451 21.78 -35.54 3.82
CA PHE A 451 22.90 -35.44 2.89
C PHE A 451 23.41 -33.99 2.89
N ASP A 452 24.63 -33.78 3.38
CA ASP A 452 25.24 -32.46 3.37
C ASP A 452 25.91 -32.21 2.02
N VAL A 453 25.46 -31.21 1.27
CA VAL A 453 25.97 -30.93 -0.08
C VAL A 453 27.37 -30.33 -0.09
N ILE A 454 27.84 -29.81 1.05
CA ILE A 454 29.18 -29.21 1.19
C ILE A 454 30.20 -30.32 1.47
N PHE A 455 29.92 -31.19 2.43
CA PHE A 455 30.70 -32.36 2.77
C PHE A 455 30.57 -33.48 1.71
N ASN A 456 29.47 -33.45 0.95
CA ASN A 456 29.12 -34.39 -0.12
C ASN A 456 28.99 -35.85 0.38
N ASP A 457 28.43 -36.01 1.58
CA ASP A 457 28.15 -37.32 2.16
C ASP A 457 26.93 -37.25 3.10
N GLU A 458 26.43 -38.41 3.50
CA GLU A 458 25.35 -38.54 4.46
C GLU A 458 25.86 -38.39 5.90
N VAL A 459 25.22 -37.50 6.66
CA VAL A 459 25.46 -37.31 8.09
C VAL A 459 24.29 -37.89 8.87
N GLN A 460 24.57 -38.80 9.80
CA GLN A 460 23.60 -39.41 10.68
C GLN A 460 23.75 -38.88 12.11
N ILE A 461 22.65 -38.37 12.65
CA ILE A 461 22.59 -37.71 13.96
C ILE A 461 21.57 -38.46 14.82
N LYS A 462 21.87 -38.62 16.11
CA LYS A 462 20.92 -39.16 17.10
C LYS A 462 20.39 -38.03 17.98
N PRO A 463 19.32 -37.33 17.55
CA PRO A 463 18.80 -36.19 18.30
C PRO A 463 18.04 -36.60 19.56
N ASP A 464 18.24 -35.85 20.64
CA ASP A 464 17.35 -35.85 21.80
C ASP A 464 16.14 -34.96 21.57
N LEU A 465 16.30 -33.93 20.74
CA LEU A 465 15.27 -32.96 20.40
C LEU A 465 15.43 -32.52 18.94
N VAL A 466 14.32 -32.48 18.21
CA VAL A 466 14.23 -31.87 16.87
C VAL A 466 13.31 -30.66 16.95
N VAL A 467 13.78 -29.53 16.43
CA VAL A 467 13.04 -28.27 16.41
C VAL A 467 12.81 -27.81 14.97
N LEU A 468 11.54 -27.66 14.60
CA LEU A 468 11.12 -27.34 13.24
C LEU A 468 10.83 -25.84 13.10
N ALA A 469 11.48 -25.17 12.15
CA ALA A 469 11.10 -23.83 11.74
C ALA A 469 9.90 -23.91 10.79
N ALA A 470 8.71 -23.96 11.38
CA ALA A 470 7.47 -24.12 10.63
C ALA A 470 7.20 -22.93 9.71
N PRO A 471 6.69 -23.16 8.48
CA PRO A 471 6.15 -22.11 7.64
C PRO A 471 4.99 -21.38 8.35
N MET A 472 4.59 -20.24 7.82
CA MET A 472 3.49 -19.44 8.35
C MET A 472 2.37 -19.33 7.33
N LEU A 473 1.14 -19.38 7.81
CA LEU A 473 -0.09 -19.16 7.05
C LEU A 473 -0.64 -17.78 7.40
N ALA A 474 -1.34 -17.17 6.46
CA ALA A 474 -2.13 -15.98 6.77
C ALA A 474 -3.26 -16.30 7.75
N ALA A 475 -3.73 -15.28 8.46
CA ALA A 475 -4.93 -15.35 9.28
C ALA A 475 -6.15 -15.75 8.42
N GLU A 476 -7.03 -16.59 8.94
CA GLU A 476 -8.13 -17.19 8.16
C GLU A 476 -9.16 -16.13 7.73
N GLU A 477 -9.35 -15.11 8.54
CA GLU A 477 -10.24 -13.98 8.29
C GLU A 477 -9.80 -13.10 7.11
N ASN A 478 -8.54 -13.20 6.65
CA ASN A 478 -8.03 -12.34 5.58
C ASN A 478 -8.83 -12.47 4.28
N GLU A 479 -9.32 -13.66 3.93
CA GLU A 479 -10.13 -13.84 2.71
C GLU A 479 -11.45 -13.05 2.77
N ARG A 480 -12.07 -13.02 3.96
CA ARG A 480 -13.31 -12.29 4.20
C ARG A 480 -13.07 -10.78 4.22
N LEU A 481 -12.03 -10.36 4.93
CA LEU A 481 -11.62 -8.96 5.03
C LEU A 481 -11.14 -8.40 3.68
N SER A 482 -10.46 -9.21 2.86
CA SER A 482 -10.06 -8.85 1.50
C SER A 482 -11.26 -8.46 0.64
N LYS A 483 -12.34 -9.24 0.67
CA LYS A 483 -13.56 -8.93 -0.07
C LYS A 483 -14.24 -7.67 0.49
N MET A 484 -14.29 -7.56 1.81
CA MET A 484 -14.95 -6.45 2.53
C MET A 484 -14.26 -5.11 2.30
N PHE A 485 -12.92 -5.07 2.44
CA PHE A 485 -12.11 -3.87 2.25
C PHE A 485 -11.58 -3.73 0.82
N LYS A 486 -11.91 -4.64 -0.10
CA LYS A 486 -11.46 -4.65 -1.51
C LYS A 486 -9.93 -4.59 -1.65
N VAL A 487 -9.20 -5.27 -0.77
CA VAL A 487 -7.73 -5.34 -0.77
C VAL A 487 -7.27 -6.71 -1.29
N PRO A 488 -6.42 -6.79 -2.33
CA PRO A 488 -5.99 -8.07 -2.89
C PRO A 488 -5.09 -8.86 -1.93
N LEU A 489 -5.09 -10.18 -2.10
CA LEU A 489 -4.26 -11.10 -1.33
C LEU A 489 -3.25 -11.84 -2.21
N LYS A 490 -2.08 -12.17 -1.64
CA LYS A 490 -1.12 -13.11 -2.20
C LYS A 490 -0.80 -14.18 -1.16
N ASN A 491 -1.03 -15.45 -1.49
CA ASN A 491 -0.93 -16.57 -0.54
C ASN A 491 -1.74 -16.35 0.76
N GLY A 492 -2.87 -15.64 0.67
CA GLY A 492 -3.72 -15.30 1.81
C GLY A 492 -3.28 -14.05 2.61
N PHE A 493 -2.09 -13.52 2.39
CA PHE A 493 -1.62 -12.28 3.02
C PHE A 493 -2.04 -11.06 2.21
N PHE A 494 -2.27 -9.92 2.88
CA PHE A 494 -2.63 -8.68 2.20
C PHE A 494 -1.48 -8.14 1.35
N MET A 495 -1.83 -7.60 0.19
CA MET A 495 -0.88 -6.92 -0.67
C MET A 495 -0.88 -5.43 -0.41
N GLU A 496 0.31 -4.88 -0.24
CA GLU A 496 0.51 -3.44 -0.25
C GLU A 496 0.34 -2.89 -1.69
N LYS A 497 0.07 -1.59 -1.83
CA LYS A 497 0.05 -0.91 -3.12
C LYS A 497 1.42 -1.09 -3.78
N GLN A 498 1.43 -1.62 -5.00
CA GLN A 498 2.66 -1.79 -5.78
C GLN A 498 2.64 -0.80 -6.95
N GLU A 499 3.34 0.32 -6.77
CA GLU A 499 3.54 1.32 -7.83
C GLU A 499 4.45 0.76 -8.94
N ARG A 500 5.47 -0.04 -8.56
CA ARG A 500 6.43 -0.65 -9.48
C ARG A 500 6.67 -2.13 -9.14
N PRO A 501 6.91 -3.01 -10.14
CA PRO A 501 7.08 -4.45 -9.91
C PRO A 501 8.26 -4.85 -9.00
N LYS A 502 9.26 -3.97 -8.80
CA LYS A 502 10.49 -4.25 -8.05
C LYS A 502 10.81 -3.26 -6.93
N MET A 503 10.01 -2.21 -6.76
CA MET A 503 10.25 -1.17 -5.77
C MET A 503 8.94 -0.79 -5.09
N VAL A 504 8.88 -1.00 -3.77
CA VAL A 504 7.69 -0.75 -2.95
C VAL A 504 7.96 0.50 -2.11
N LEU A 505 7.38 1.62 -2.53
CA LEU A 505 7.43 2.91 -1.83
C LEU A 505 6.22 3.11 -0.91
N THR A 506 5.24 2.22 -0.99
CA THR A 506 4.00 2.23 -0.20
C THR A 506 3.92 0.94 0.62
N PRO A 507 4.77 0.76 1.65
CA PRO A 507 4.93 -0.51 2.36
C PRO A 507 3.78 -0.86 3.32
N VAL A 508 2.80 0.04 3.49
CA VAL A 508 1.66 -0.14 4.40
C VAL A 508 0.34 0.32 3.78
N GLU A 509 0.39 1.14 2.74
CA GLU A 509 -0.79 1.57 1.99
C GLU A 509 -1.31 0.44 1.10
N THR A 510 -2.63 0.39 0.89
CA THR A 510 -3.25 -0.56 -0.04
C THR A 510 -3.79 0.14 -1.28
N VAL A 511 -4.31 -0.63 -2.24
CA VAL A 511 -5.00 -0.07 -3.41
C VAL A 511 -6.35 0.58 -3.08
N ASN A 512 -6.94 0.26 -1.91
CA ASN A 512 -8.11 0.95 -1.41
C ASN A 512 -7.66 2.07 -0.46
N GLU A 513 -7.82 3.32 -0.90
CA GLU A 513 -7.37 4.49 -0.13
C GLU A 513 -8.04 4.55 1.24
N GLY A 514 -7.28 4.99 2.25
CA GLY A 514 -7.74 4.97 3.65
C GLY A 514 -7.74 3.60 4.32
N VAL A 515 -7.40 2.52 3.61
CA VAL A 515 -7.13 1.20 4.20
C VAL A 515 -5.64 0.92 4.15
N PHE A 516 -5.07 0.67 5.33
CA PHE A 516 -3.65 0.38 5.55
C PHE A 516 -3.49 -1.03 6.13
N VAL A 517 -2.32 -1.65 5.92
CA VAL A 517 -1.98 -2.99 6.39
C VAL A 517 -0.63 -2.96 7.11
N CYS A 518 -0.47 -3.77 8.16
CA CYS A 518 0.82 -3.84 8.85
C CYS A 518 1.10 -5.20 9.52
N GLY A 519 2.40 -5.41 9.78
CA GLY A 519 2.90 -6.59 10.47
C GLY A 519 2.63 -7.89 9.72
N SER A 520 2.38 -8.95 10.48
CA SER A 520 2.24 -10.29 9.91
C SER A 520 0.98 -10.51 9.05
N ALA A 521 0.10 -9.51 8.93
CA ALA A 521 -1.02 -9.53 7.99
C ALA A 521 -0.56 -9.48 6.51
N VAL A 522 0.64 -8.97 6.25
CA VAL A 522 1.20 -8.71 4.92
C VAL A 522 2.19 -9.81 4.48
N PHE A 523 3.00 -10.28 5.41
CA PHE A 523 3.92 -11.42 5.26
C PHE A 523 4.42 -11.79 6.66
N PRO A 524 4.99 -12.99 6.91
CA PRO A 524 5.52 -13.32 8.22
C PRO A 524 6.69 -12.41 8.57
N ALA A 525 6.45 -11.50 9.51
CA ALA A 525 7.34 -10.39 9.84
C ALA A 525 7.90 -10.56 11.25
N ALA A 526 9.16 -10.17 11.45
CA ALA A 526 9.78 -10.14 12.77
C ALA A 526 9.14 -9.05 13.67
N LEU A 527 9.43 -9.08 14.98
CA LEU A 527 8.87 -8.13 15.94
C LEU A 527 9.22 -6.67 15.60
N ASP A 528 10.47 -6.38 15.28
CA ASP A 528 10.93 -5.05 14.87
C ASP A 528 10.25 -4.60 13.58
N GLU A 529 10.14 -5.49 12.59
CA GLU A 529 9.40 -5.22 11.35
C GLU A 529 7.91 -4.91 11.65
N CYS A 530 7.28 -5.67 12.55
CA CYS A 530 5.90 -5.46 12.99
C CYS A 530 5.70 -4.09 13.66
N LEU A 531 6.64 -3.65 14.50
CA LEU A 531 6.59 -2.34 15.19
C LEU A 531 6.87 -1.17 14.23
N VAL A 532 7.80 -1.34 13.29
CA VAL A 532 8.05 -0.36 12.22
C VAL A 532 6.82 -0.21 11.33
N MET A 533 6.28 -1.31 10.80
CA MET A 533 5.13 -1.27 9.88
C MET A 533 3.88 -0.72 10.56
N SER A 534 3.62 -1.08 11.82
CA SER A 534 2.46 -0.53 12.55
C SER A 534 2.62 0.97 12.83
N SER A 535 3.83 1.43 13.16
CA SER A 535 4.11 2.88 13.30
C SER A 535 3.95 3.61 11.96
N ALA A 536 4.37 2.99 10.85
CA ALA A 536 4.19 3.54 9.51
C ALA A 536 2.71 3.62 9.11
N ALA A 537 1.93 2.55 9.35
CA ALA A 537 0.50 2.53 9.08
C ALA A 537 -0.25 3.57 9.91
N ALA A 538 0.10 3.71 11.19
CA ALA A 538 -0.42 4.78 12.04
C ALA A 538 -0.05 6.17 11.51
N ALA A 539 1.20 6.38 11.06
CA ALA A 539 1.62 7.65 10.44
C ALA A 539 0.72 8.02 9.25
N LYS A 540 0.49 7.07 8.34
CA LYS A 540 -0.29 7.28 7.12
C LYS A 540 -1.78 7.45 7.42
N ALA A 541 -2.31 6.71 8.39
CA ALA A 541 -3.67 6.93 8.90
C ALA A 541 -3.81 8.34 9.49
N CYS A 542 -2.89 8.78 10.35
CA CYS A 542 -2.92 10.13 10.92
C CYS A 542 -2.85 11.23 9.86
N VAL A 543 -2.06 11.06 8.79
CA VAL A 543 -2.04 12.03 7.67
C VAL A 543 -3.42 12.18 7.02
N LEU A 544 -4.17 11.08 6.88
CA LEU A 544 -5.52 11.11 6.34
C LEU A 544 -6.50 11.76 7.32
N LEU A 545 -6.47 11.34 8.59
CA LEU A 545 -7.38 11.78 9.66
C LEU A 545 -7.18 13.24 10.06
N ALA A 546 -6.00 13.79 9.80
CA ALA A 546 -5.68 15.18 10.12
C ALA A 546 -6.24 16.18 9.10
N LYS A 547 -6.79 15.71 7.97
CA LYS A 547 -7.49 16.54 7.01
C LYS A 547 -8.91 16.81 7.51
N ASP A 548 -9.41 18.02 7.28
CA ASP A 548 -10.82 18.39 7.55
C ASP A 548 -11.75 17.79 6.49
N PHE A 549 -11.29 17.73 5.24
CA PHE A 549 -12.04 17.17 4.12
C PHE A 549 -11.14 16.46 3.11
N LEU A 550 -11.76 15.62 2.30
CA LEU A 550 -11.18 15.06 1.09
C LEU A 550 -11.97 15.52 -0.12
N GLU A 551 -11.28 15.63 -1.24
CA GLU A 551 -11.88 15.92 -2.54
C GLU A 551 -12.25 14.60 -3.22
N THR A 552 -13.44 14.51 -3.81
CA THR A 552 -13.83 13.33 -4.58
C THR A 552 -13.09 13.33 -5.93
N PRO A 553 -12.62 12.16 -6.41
CA PRO A 553 -12.31 12.02 -7.82
C PRO A 553 -13.60 12.27 -8.61
N ALA A 554 -13.62 13.36 -9.36
CA ALA A 554 -14.85 13.94 -9.89
C ALA A 554 -15.25 13.35 -11.25
N VAL A 555 -14.51 12.37 -11.76
CA VAL A 555 -14.79 11.77 -13.08
C VAL A 555 -15.88 10.72 -12.92
N VAL A 556 -17.13 11.14 -13.08
CA VAL A 556 -18.29 10.26 -13.11
C VAL A 556 -18.90 10.21 -14.51
N SER A 557 -19.77 9.23 -14.74
CA SER A 557 -20.60 9.21 -15.93
C SER A 557 -21.74 10.22 -15.79
N VAL A 558 -22.03 10.96 -16.85
CA VAL A 558 -23.11 11.94 -16.92
C VAL A 558 -24.03 11.61 -18.09
N VAL A 559 -25.34 11.77 -17.88
CA VAL A 559 -26.37 11.48 -18.87
C VAL A 559 -26.90 12.80 -19.42
N ASP A 560 -26.86 12.95 -20.74
CA ASP A 560 -27.67 13.92 -21.46
C ASP A 560 -29.12 13.39 -21.49
N GLU A 561 -29.94 13.99 -20.63
CA GLU A 561 -31.34 13.60 -20.49
C GLU A 561 -32.12 13.84 -21.77
N GLU A 562 -31.76 14.80 -22.62
CA GLU A 562 -32.48 15.12 -23.86
C GLU A 562 -32.32 14.01 -24.91
N ILE A 563 -31.11 13.46 -25.03
CA ILE A 563 -30.77 12.39 -25.98
C ILE A 563 -31.17 11.00 -25.43
N CYS A 564 -31.23 10.84 -24.12
CA CYS A 564 -31.53 9.56 -23.48
C CYS A 564 -32.90 9.00 -23.90
N SER A 565 -32.90 7.76 -24.40
CA SER A 565 -34.11 7.02 -24.78
C SER A 565 -34.66 6.11 -23.68
N GLY A 566 -34.00 6.03 -22.52
CA GLY A 566 -34.44 5.19 -21.40
C GLY A 566 -34.30 3.68 -21.62
N CYS A 567 -33.43 3.24 -22.53
CA CYS A 567 -33.30 1.82 -22.91
C CYS A 567 -32.80 0.88 -21.80
N GLY A 568 -32.15 1.41 -20.75
CA GLY A 568 -31.70 0.64 -19.58
C GLY A 568 -30.39 -0.13 -19.72
N MET A 569 -29.75 -0.13 -20.89
CA MET A 569 -28.48 -0.86 -21.10
C MET A 569 -27.36 -0.40 -20.15
N CYS A 570 -27.33 0.89 -19.82
CA CYS A 570 -26.38 1.45 -18.86
C CYS A 570 -26.55 0.89 -17.44
N VAL A 571 -27.78 0.52 -17.05
CA VAL A 571 -28.08 -0.07 -15.74
C VAL A 571 -27.46 -1.47 -15.66
N GLU A 572 -27.70 -2.30 -16.67
CA GLU A 572 -27.18 -3.68 -16.71
C GLU A 572 -25.65 -3.75 -16.76
N MET A 573 -25.01 -2.78 -17.43
CA MET A 573 -23.55 -2.73 -17.57
C MET A 573 -22.84 -2.17 -16.34
N CYS A 574 -23.55 -1.56 -15.39
CA CYS A 574 -22.92 -0.92 -14.24
C CYS A 574 -22.48 -1.96 -13.20
N PRO A 575 -21.17 -2.17 -12.96
CA PRO A 575 -20.69 -3.20 -12.04
C PRO A 575 -20.95 -2.89 -10.56
N VAL A 576 -21.40 -1.66 -10.27
CA VAL A 576 -21.63 -1.13 -8.92
C VAL A 576 -23.07 -0.62 -8.75
N GLU A 577 -23.96 -0.92 -9.70
CA GLU A 577 -25.39 -0.58 -9.64
C GLU A 577 -25.65 0.92 -9.36
N ALA A 578 -24.77 1.80 -9.83
CA ALA A 578 -24.85 3.24 -9.60
C ALA A 578 -25.78 3.98 -10.57
N ILE A 579 -26.47 3.27 -11.46
CA ILE A 579 -27.33 3.86 -12.49
C ILE A 579 -28.73 3.31 -12.33
N GLU A 580 -29.72 4.19 -12.30
CA GLU A 580 -31.13 3.82 -12.24
C GLU A 580 -31.92 4.48 -13.37
N LEU A 581 -33.09 3.91 -13.70
CA LEU A 581 -34.05 4.53 -14.61
C LEU A 581 -35.12 5.26 -13.80
N THR A 582 -35.27 6.55 -14.06
CA THR A 582 -36.29 7.41 -13.46
C THR A 582 -37.29 7.86 -14.53
N GLU A 583 -38.51 8.20 -14.14
CA GLU A 583 -39.51 8.76 -15.05
C GLU A 583 -39.49 10.29 -14.94
N GLU A 584 -39.19 10.96 -16.04
CA GLU A 584 -39.14 12.42 -16.15
C GLU A 584 -40.26 12.93 -17.07
N PRO A 585 -40.92 14.05 -16.74
CA PRO A 585 -41.95 14.63 -17.59
C PRO A 585 -41.34 15.21 -18.87
N VAL A 586 -41.91 14.89 -20.02
CA VAL A 586 -41.51 15.49 -21.30
C VAL A 586 -42.07 16.92 -21.36
N PRO A 587 -41.23 17.95 -21.60
CA PRO A 587 -41.70 19.31 -21.77
C PRO A 587 -42.73 19.39 -22.90
N VAL A 588 -43.79 20.17 -22.74
CA VAL A 588 -44.78 20.39 -23.81
C VAL A 588 -44.10 21.13 -24.96
N VAL A 589 -43.90 20.46 -26.09
CA VAL A 589 -43.30 21.07 -27.30
C VAL A 589 -44.37 21.21 -28.37
N THR A 590 -44.54 22.43 -28.89
CA THR A 590 -45.46 22.74 -29.98
C THR A 590 -44.68 22.88 -31.28
N TYR A 591 -44.86 21.96 -32.23
CA TYR A 591 -44.31 22.05 -33.59
C TYR A 591 -45.45 22.32 -34.58
N GLY A 592 -45.59 23.58 -35.02
CA GLY A 592 -46.63 23.97 -35.97
C GLY A 592 -48.03 23.75 -35.42
N VAL A 593 -48.77 22.78 -35.99
CA VAL A 593 -50.16 22.45 -35.60
C VAL A 593 -50.25 21.31 -34.58
N LEU A 594 -49.14 20.68 -34.21
CA LEU A 594 -49.08 19.57 -33.24
C LEU A 594 -48.56 20.06 -31.89
N THR A 595 -49.37 19.88 -30.85
CA THR A 595 -48.94 20.03 -29.45
C THR A 595 -48.81 18.62 -28.86
N VAL A 596 -47.60 18.24 -28.47
CA VAL A 596 -47.37 17.00 -27.72
C VAL A 596 -47.58 17.32 -26.24
N VAL A 597 -48.65 16.78 -25.64
CA VAL A 597 -49.03 17.07 -24.25
C VAL A 597 -48.81 15.82 -23.39
N GLY A 598 -47.89 15.91 -22.42
CA GLY A 598 -47.98 15.15 -21.17
C GLY A 598 -47.63 13.65 -21.22
N GLU A 599 -46.50 13.27 -21.81
CA GLU A 599 -45.93 11.94 -21.60
C GLU A 599 -44.73 12.02 -20.64
N THR A 600 -44.50 10.96 -19.86
CA THR A 600 -43.25 10.77 -19.11
C THR A 600 -42.31 9.93 -19.96
N LYS A 601 -41.01 10.28 -19.98
CA LYS A 601 -39.98 9.44 -20.58
C LYS A 601 -39.10 8.84 -19.50
N LYS A 602 -38.63 7.62 -19.71
CA LYS A 602 -37.61 7.03 -18.85
C LYS A 602 -36.26 7.63 -19.17
N VAL A 603 -35.52 8.05 -18.15
CA VAL A 603 -34.18 8.62 -18.26
C VAL A 603 -33.26 7.92 -17.28
N ALA A 604 -32.06 7.60 -17.72
CA ALA A 604 -31.03 7.07 -16.84
C ALA A 604 -30.45 8.19 -15.96
N LYS A 605 -30.32 7.95 -14.66
CA LYS A 605 -29.60 8.85 -13.75
C LYS A 605 -28.45 8.11 -13.07
N VAL A 606 -27.34 8.83 -12.92
CA VAL A 606 -26.13 8.32 -12.28
C VAL A 606 -26.09 8.85 -10.86
N GLY A 607 -26.05 7.95 -9.88
CA GLY A 607 -25.96 8.30 -8.47
C GLY A 607 -24.51 8.35 -7.96
N ASP A 608 -24.38 8.72 -6.68
CA ASP A 608 -23.11 8.96 -5.96
C ASP A 608 -22.19 7.73 -5.86
N GLY A 609 -22.69 6.54 -6.22
CA GLY A 609 -21.92 5.29 -6.25
C GLY A 609 -21.06 5.08 -7.50
N CYS A 610 -21.11 6.01 -8.47
CA CYS A 610 -20.37 5.85 -9.72
C CYS A 610 -18.86 5.89 -9.50
N ILE A 611 -18.17 4.84 -9.98
CA ILE A 611 -16.71 4.71 -9.86
C ILE A 611 -15.95 5.21 -11.09
N GLY A 612 -16.64 5.84 -12.06
CA GLY A 612 -15.99 6.44 -13.24
C GLY A 612 -15.37 5.44 -14.23
N CYS A 613 -15.82 4.18 -14.25
CA CYS A 613 -15.22 3.15 -15.11
C CYS A 613 -15.49 3.33 -16.62
N GLY A 614 -16.49 4.13 -17.00
CA GLY A 614 -16.85 4.42 -18.39
C GLY A 614 -17.59 3.31 -19.14
N SER A 615 -17.81 2.12 -18.54
CA SER A 615 -18.47 1.00 -19.24
C SER A 615 -19.84 1.38 -19.79
N CYS A 616 -20.67 2.07 -19.02
CA CYS A 616 -21.98 2.50 -19.48
C CYS A 616 -21.91 3.48 -20.68
N ALA A 617 -20.91 4.37 -20.72
CA ALA A 617 -20.70 5.30 -21.82
C ALA A 617 -20.31 4.57 -23.10
N SER A 618 -19.39 3.59 -23.02
CA SER A 618 -18.94 2.82 -24.18
C SER A 618 -20.03 1.96 -24.85
N TYR A 619 -21.06 1.57 -24.10
CA TYR A 619 -22.15 0.73 -24.61
C TYR A 619 -23.42 1.50 -24.98
N CYS A 620 -23.49 2.80 -24.70
CA CYS A 620 -24.73 3.56 -24.91
C CYS A 620 -25.02 3.74 -26.41
N PRO A 621 -26.11 3.14 -26.93
CA PRO A 621 -26.37 3.14 -28.37
C PRO A 621 -26.76 4.51 -28.91
N SER A 622 -27.26 5.41 -28.03
CA SER A 622 -27.62 6.78 -28.39
C SER A 622 -26.53 7.80 -28.06
N SER A 623 -25.37 7.37 -27.54
CA SER A 623 -24.33 8.26 -26.99
C SER A 623 -24.84 9.28 -25.96
N ALA A 624 -25.97 8.98 -25.31
CA ALA A 624 -26.59 9.86 -24.33
C ALA A 624 -25.88 9.85 -22.97
N ILE A 625 -24.96 8.92 -22.72
CA ILE A 625 -24.17 8.87 -21.48
C ILE A 625 -22.70 8.94 -21.85
N SER A 626 -21.96 9.78 -21.14
CA SER A 626 -20.52 9.98 -21.39
C SER A 626 -19.77 9.96 -20.07
N LEU A 627 -18.50 9.53 -20.10
CA LEU A 627 -17.62 9.64 -18.94
C LEU A 627 -17.01 11.05 -18.95
N GLN A 628 -17.17 11.81 -17.86
CA GLN A 628 -16.48 13.10 -17.76
C GLN A 628 -14.98 12.93 -17.94
N HIS A 629 -14.30 13.95 -18.46
CA HIS A 629 -12.87 13.89 -18.82
C HIS A 629 -12.51 12.87 -19.94
N PHE A 630 -13.43 12.00 -20.37
CA PHE A 630 -13.26 11.04 -21.47
C PHE A 630 -14.48 11.03 -22.40
N ARG A 631 -15.03 12.21 -22.70
CA ARG A 631 -16.15 12.35 -23.62
C ARG A 631 -15.71 12.02 -25.05
N ASP A 632 -16.65 11.54 -25.87
CA ASP A 632 -16.41 11.17 -27.27
C ASP A 632 -15.63 12.23 -28.04
N ARG A 633 -16.02 13.51 -27.95
CA ARG A 633 -15.33 14.62 -28.63
C ARG A 633 -13.87 14.78 -28.20
N GLN A 634 -13.55 14.53 -26.93
CA GLN A 634 -12.19 14.60 -26.40
C GLN A 634 -11.34 13.45 -26.95
N VAL A 635 -11.88 12.23 -26.95
CA VAL A 635 -11.19 11.03 -27.44
C VAL A 635 -11.02 11.07 -28.97
N TYR A 636 -12.06 11.44 -29.72
CA TYR A 636 -11.97 11.56 -31.17
C TYR A 636 -10.99 12.65 -31.61
N ALA A 637 -10.95 13.81 -30.93
CA ALA A 637 -9.94 14.83 -31.21
C ALA A 637 -8.51 14.31 -31.03
N GLN A 638 -8.29 13.45 -30.04
CA GLN A 638 -7.01 12.79 -29.81
C GLN A 638 -6.66 11.80 -30.94
N LEU A 639 -7.64 11.02 -31.40
CA LEU A 639 -7.46 10.00 -32.43
C LEU A 639 -7.29 10.61 -33.83
N ASP A 640 -8.08 11.63 -34.17
CA ASP A 640 -8.06 12.31 -35.46
C ASP A 640 -6.72 12.99 -35.75
N PHE A 641 -5.95 13.34 -34.70
CA PHE A 641 -4.59 13.85 -34.86
C PHE A 641 -3.57 12.75 -35.17
N ALA A 642 -3.81 11.53 -34.66
CA ALA A 642 -2.86 10.42 -34.76
C ALA A 642 -2.86 9.73 -36.14
N VAL A 643 -3.89 9.99 -36.95
CA VAL A 643 -4.11 9.41 -38.29
C VAL A 643 -3.88 10.47 -39.35
#